data_AF-A0A1A8MJ30-F1
#
_entry.id   AF-A0A1A8MJ30-F1
#
_cell.length_a   1.000
_cell.length_b   1.000
_cell.length_c   1.000
_cell.angle_alpha   90.00
_cell.angle_beta   90.00
_cell.angle_gamma   90.00
#
_symmetry.space_group_name_H-M   'P 1'
#
loop_
_entity.id
_entity.type
_entity.pdbx_description
1 polymer ?
#
loop_
_entity_poly.entity_id
_entity_poly.type
_entity_poly.pdbx_seq_one_letter_code
_entity_poly.pdbx_strand_id
1 'polypeptide(L)'
;MDDEDDPRNTAENTQPAAFAHNYSNFDDLYARLAEEEEQSVVNSFLQNLMEQELLDSRMVEELSLNDGETRKKFRNPVVTMEARHQQVRENRLRRDAERKKQLMEKEAQREARKEAKRREWEEEMKKKQEECREEKMLQKEMMKLRRQMEERRGLERRVRQREREQEVQKEVRSAQPIPIPPTKQKHLQESHQQLEQDIQTLIHMSKLKCLHRHFSGWHSVVLDKKLCMDKVVALCNWRRRLKAWQAWRSLVWAAHRQREVARTEEALRKENRQTQLAAESDRRRLLRRCLGEWQLWCRTEKARRELFARQQETKEKMAAVSVGKLTVAENSADQLKTAPLEEMGHHLSDTYAPDPLAVHQDKPSSGTDFLPSQPWQVTRRHVAPTAAELLEARRIAESGVLASKTRTVSSAGRFENRHAVQQQIIVQQRKLLKEQQEQITRLKEKQSMMGLELEMEKTSQLTQLSVLRGSRPMSCSVDPKEQRAPTAPAEPDSQKAPSRKAVSRQTCPHPIITAMEARARRRAEQRKEIEELKRKKEETKLAEMKAAEEQRQREEEEEKRQAAERKREEKRLERQREEEKRRQRERLQELMRLAHQHYNTTLLSRRGLVPWKRLIQLKQASVELAENHHRLNVLKRCILGWQQHTRESVSEKEARADRSYQRFLLQRSLNCWKRMRDMRRIQEERADHFYRKHTLRRVLLGLLDHVTQERLVELDSQNLAQEHNDRRILLKTLQAWRQLPSVLRSERQRDKRREKLSRKVAEVLPDFCSRPT
;
A
#
# COMPACT_ATOMS: atom_id res chain seq x y z
N MET A 1 59.81 2.87 46.75
CA MET A 1 59.58 1.86 47.80
C MET A 1 58.37 1.04 47.36
N ASP A 2 58.50 0.13 46.40
CA ASP A 2 59.70 -0.60 46.02
C ASP A 2 59.88 -0.71 44.50
N ASP A 3 61.08 -0.28 44.11
CA ASP A 3 61.91 -0.67 42.97
C ASP A 3 62.17 -2.20 43.01
N GLU A 4 62.73 -2.93 42.06
CA GLU A 4 63.38 -2.76 40.77
C GLU A 4 63.54 -4.20 40.20
N ASP A 5 63.78 -4.35 38.89
CA ASP A 5 64.79 -5.26 38.28
C ASP A 5 64.41 -5.73 36.86
N ASP A 6 64.97 -5.00 35.89
CA ASP A 6 65.47 -5.44 34.58
C ASP A 6 66.73 -6.36 34.82
N PRO A 7 67.42 -7.07 33.88
CA PRO A 7 67.56 -6.72 32.46
C PRO A 7 67.86 -7.82 31.39
N ARG A 8 67.73 -7.38 30.12
CA ARG A 8 68.58 -7.61 28.91
C ARG A 8 68.91 -9.01 28.36
N ASN A 9 68.40 -9.22 27.13
CA ASN A 9 69.08 -9.49 25.85
C ASN A 9 70.23 -10.53 25.71
N THR A 10 70.05 -11.46 24.77
CA THR A 10 71.01 -11.77 23.68
C THR A 10 70.32 -12.27 22.40
N ALA A 11 70.73 -11.66 21.29
CA ALA A 11 70.63 -12.02 19.87
C ALA A 11 71.25 -13.41 19.56
N GLU A 12 71.15 -14.12 18.43
CA GLU A 12 70.76 -13.90 17.02
C GLU A 12 70.89 -15.30 16.34
N ASN A 13 70.01 -15.72 15.40
CA ASN A 13 70.42 -16.25 14.08
C ASN A 13 69.23 -16.66 13.15
N THR A 14 69.05 -15.87 12.09
CA THR A 14 68.90 -16.26 10.66
C THR A 14 67.67 -17.05 10.13
N GLN A 15 66.67 -16.27 9.67
CA GLN A 15 65.89 -16.25 8.39
C GLN A 15 65.34 -17.53 7.69
N PRO A 16 64.31 -17.44 6.80
CA PRO A 16 63.43 -16.31 6.47
C PRO A 16 61.92 -16.58 6.64
N ALA A 17 61.18 -15.48 6.77
CA ALA A 17 59.73 -15.43 6.85
C ALA A 17 59.05 -15.81 5.52
N ALA A 18 58.03 -16.67 5.59
CA ALA A 18 56.91 -16.67 4.65
C ALA A 18 55.65 -17.22 5.35
N PHE A 19 54.62 -16.36 5.41
CA PHE A 19 53.21 -16.66 5.71
C PHE A 19 52.80 -16.98 7.15
N ALA A 20 53.00 -16.02 8.06
CA ALA A 20 52.03 -15.82 9.13
C ALA A 20 50.82 -15.06 8.56
N HIS A 21 49.69 -15.72 8.38
CA HIS A 21 48.40 -15.06 8.15
C HIS A 21 47.59 -15.12 9.44
N ASN A 22 47.24 -13.93 9.93
CA ASN A 22 46.42 -13.73 11.13
C ASN A 22 45.04 -14.35 10.93
N TYR A 23 44.71 -15.36 11.73
CA TYR A 23 43.36 -15.89 11.83
C TYR A 23 42.64 -15.15 12.94
N SER A 24 41.67 -14.29 12.59
CA SER A 24 40.94 -13.46 13.57
C SER A 24 39.66 -14.12 14.11
N ASN A 25 39.29 -15.32 13.66
CA ASN A 25 38.11 -16.03 14.16
C ASN A 25 38.20 -17.55 14.00
N PHE A 26 37.65 -18.30 14.95
CA PHE A 26 37.67 -19.77 14.98
C PHE A 26 36.86 -20.38 13.81
N ASP A 27 35.80 -19.69 13.38
CA ASP A 27 34.96 -20.11 12.24
C ASP A 27 35.70 -20.04 10.89
N ASP A 28 36.64 -19.08 10.72
CA ASP A 28 37.44 -18.97 9.49
C ASP A 28 38.49 -20.10 9.39
N LEU A 29 38.94 -20.59 10.54
CA LEU A 29 39.89 -21.70 10.64
C LEU A 29 39.18 -23.03 10.34
N TYR A 30 37.95 -23.20 10.83
CA TYR A 30 37.13 -24.38 10.53
C TYR A 30 36.66 -24.39 9.07
N ALA A 31 36.32 -23.23 8.50
CA ALA A 31 35.92 -23.13 7.10
C ALA A 31 37.06 -23.52 6.15
N ARG A 32 38.30 -23.10 6.43
CA ARG A 32 39.46 -23.47 5.60
C ARG A 32 39.88 -24.92 5.78
N LEU A 33 39.83 -25.47 7.00
CA LEU A 33 40.10 -26.89 7.23
C LEU A 33 39.05 -27.78 6.53
N ALA A 34 37.78 -27.39 6.57
CA ALA A 34 36.72 -28.09 5.85
C ALA A 34 36.91 -28.00 4.32
N GLU A 35 37.31 -26.84 3.80
CA GLU A 35 37.62 -26.66 2.37
C GLU A 35 38.86 -27.47 1.93
N GLU A 36 39.91 -27.54 2.76
CA GLU A 36 41.13 -28.31 2.49
C GLU A 36 40.89 -29.83 2.57
N GLU A 37 40.11 -30.30 3.56
CA GLU A 37 39.68 -31.70 3.64
C GLU A 37 38.80 -32.08 2.46
N GLU A 38 37.81 -31.24 2.09
CA GLU A 38 36.96 -31.46 0.92
C GLU A 38 37.76 -31.44 -0.39
N GLN A 39 38.74 -30.55 -0.55
CA GLN A 39 39.57 -30.48 -1.75
C GLN A 39 40.54 -31.66 -1.83
N SER A 40 41.07 -32.15 -0.71
CA SER A 40 41.90 -33.37 -0.68
C SER A 40 41.09 -34.63 -0.98
N VAL A 41 39.87 -34.74 -0.44
CA VAL A 41 38.95 -35.85 -0.68
C VAL A 41 38.49 -35.83 -2.13
N VAL A 42 38.11 -34.66 -2.66
CA VAL A 42 37.72 -34.49 -4.07
C VAL A 42 38.88 -34.79 -5.02
N ASN A 43 40.11 -34.37 -4.70
CA ASN A 43 41.28 -34.71 -5.51
C ASN A 43 41.64 -36.19 -5.43
N SER A 44 41.55 -36.83 -4.26
CA SER A 44 41.73 -38.28 -4.13
C SER A 44 40.65 -39.08 -4.87
N PHE A 45 39.43 -38.55 -4.93
CA PHE A 45 38.30 -39.17 -5.63
C PHE A 45 38.42 -38.99 -7.15
N LEU A 46 38.88 -37.82 -7.61
CA LEU A 46 39.21 -37.56 -9.02
C LEU A 46 40.40 -38.41 -9.48
N GLN A 47 41.41 -38.59 -8.63
CA GLN A 47 42.57 -39.40 -8.91
C GLN A 47 42.21 -40.89 -8.95
N ASN A 48 41.39 -41.37 -8.01
CA ASN A 48 40.82 -42.73 -8.07
C ASN A 48 39.90 -42.95 -9.28
N LEU A 49 39.14 -41.95 -9.71
CA LEU A 49 38.32 -42.02 -10.93
C LEU A 49 39.16 -42.03 -12.21
N MET A 50 40.34 -41.41 -12.20
CA MET A 50 41.29 -41.45 -13.30
C MET A 50 42.11 -42.74 -13.33
N GLU A 51 42.35 -43.36 -12.18
CA GLU A 51 43.07 -44.64 -12.04
C GLU A 51 42.15 -45.87 -12.23
N GLN A 52 40.83 -45.69 -12.22
CA GLN A 52 39.87 -46.76 -12.49
C GLN A 52 39.74 -47.02 -14.01
N GLU A 53 40.63 -47.84 -14.56
CA GLU A 53 40.52 -48.39 -15.93
C GLU A 53 39.28 -49.29 -16.05
N LEU A 54 38.13 -48.72 -16.41
CA LEU A 54 36.89 -49.45 -16.68
C LEU A 54 36.69 -49.82 -18.15
N LEU A 55 37.76 -50.16 -18.89
CA LEU A 55 37.62 -50.77 -20.22
C LEU A 55 38.82 -51.68 -20.54
N ASP A 56 38.57 -52.99 -20.62
CA ASP A 56 39.50 -53.95 -21.23
C ASP A 56 39.86 -53.49 -22.64
N SER A 57 41.16 -53.35 -22.92
CA SER A 57 41.74 -52.94 -24.22
C SER A 57 41.30 -53.80 -25.41
N ARG A 58 40.68 -54.95 -25.15
CA ARG A 58 40.11 -55.87 -26.15
C ARG A 58 38.72 -55.45 -26.67
N MET A 59 37.93 -54.71 -25.89
CA MET A 59 36.61 -54.23 -26.33
C MET A 59 36.68 -52.97 -27.21
N VAL A 60 37.80 -52.24 -27.16
CA VAL A 60 38.01 -51.02 -27.97
C VAL A 60 38.34 -51.37 -29.44
N GLU A 61 38.91 -52.55 -29.70
CA GLU A 61 39.23 -53.02 -31.05
C GLU A 61 38.02 -53.62 -31.80
N GLU A 62 36.98 -54.10 -31.10
CA GLU A 62 35.74 -54.59 -31.75
C GLU A 62 34.76 -53.48 -32.16
N LEU A 63 34.94 -52.25 -31.64
CA LEU A 63 34.10 -51.10 -31.99
C LEU A 63 34.68 -50.25 -33.13
N SER A 64 35.93 -50.45 -33.55
CA SER A 64 36.59 -49.67 -34.60
C SER A 64 36.44 -50.25 -36.02
N LEU A 65 35.83 -51.44 -36.17
CA LEU A 65 35.65 -52.12 -37.47
C LEU A 65 34.25 -51.96 -38.10
N ASN A 66 33.37 -51.11 -37.55
CA ASN A 66 32.05 -50.83 -38.12
C ASN A 66 31.83 -49.33 -38.46
N ASP A 67 32.87 -48.66 -38.96
CA ASP A 67 32.81 -47.25 -39.40
C ASP A 67 32.37 -47.08 -40.87
N GLY A 68 31.56 -48.01 -41.37
CA GLY A 68 31.35 -48.18 -42.80
C GLY A 68 29.94 -47.99 -43.34
N GLU A 69 28.92 -47.57 -42.58
CA GLU A 69 27.58 -47.33 -43.16
C GLU A 69 26.63 -46.62 -42.17
N THR A 70 26.75 -45.29 -42.01
CA THR A 70 25.62 -44.39 -41.66
C THR A 70 26.09 -42.92 -41.57
N ARG A 71 26.56 -42.36 -42.68
CA ARG A 71 26.65 -40.89 -42.80
C ARG A 71 25.27 -40.27 -43.00
N LYS A 72 24.50 -40.13 -41.92
CA LYS A 72 23.42 -39.13 -41.82
C LYS A 72 23.87 -38.05 -40.84
N LYS A 73 24.04 -36.84 -41.38
CA LYS A 73 24.48 -35.58 -40.75
C LYS A 73 24.06 -35.42 -39.26
N PHE A 74 24.88 -35.91 -38.34
CA PHE A 74 24.82 -35.48 -36.94
C PHE A 74 25.45 -34.10 -36.84
N ARG A 75 24.64 -33.05 -36.63
CA ARG A 75 25.15 -31.74 -36.22
C ARG A 75 25.66 -31.87 -34.79
N ASN A 76 26.92 -31.50 -34.56
CA ASN A 76 27.55 -31.54 -33.24
C ASN A 76 26.65 -30.84 -32.19
N PRO A 77 26.19 -31.55 -31.14
CA PRO A 77 25.24 -31.00 -30.16
C PRO A 77 25.83 -29.82 -29.38
N VAL A 78 27.16 -29.77 -29.20
CA VAL A 78 27.90 -28.66 -28.57
C VAL A 78 27.67 -27.34 -29.32
N VAL A 79 27.81 -27.34 -30.65
CA VAL A 79 27.64 -26.13 -31.49
C VAL A 79 26.18 -25.66 -31.45
N THR A 80 25.21 -26.58 -31.37
CA THR A 80 23.78 -26.22 -31.24
C THR A 80 23.42 -25.71 -29.84
N MET A 81 24.05 -26.22 -28.79
CA MET A 81 23.90 -25.76 -27.41
C MET A 81 24.56 -24.39 -27.21
N GLU A 82 25.76 -24.18 -27.75
CA GLU A 82 26.47 -22.91 -27.70
C GLU A 82 25.73 -21.81 -28.48
N ALA A 83 25.20 -22.10 -29.66
CA ALA A 83 24.36 -21.16 -30.41
C ALA A 83 23.08 -20.79 -29.63
N ARG A 84 22.45 -21.75 -28.94
CA ARG A 84 21.31 -21.48 -28.05
C ARG A 84 21.72 -20.64 -26.84
N HIS A 85 22.85 -20.92 -26.20
CA HIS A 85 23.37 -20.14 -25.08
C HIS A 85 23.76 -18.71 -25.49
N GLN A 86 24.37 -18.53 -26.66
CA GLN A 86 24.64 -17.21 -27.23
C GLN A 86 23.33 -16.46 -27.49
N GLN A 87 22.33 -17.10 -28.08
CA GLN A 87 21.02 -16.49 -28.32
C GLN A 87 20.30 -16.13 -27.01
N VAL A 88 20.43 -16.94 -25.95
CA VAL A 88 19.89 -16.63 -24.62
C VAL A 88 20.64 -15.46 -23.97
N ARG A 89 21.97 -15.39 -24.09
CA ARG A 89 22.78 -14.26 -23.60
C ARG A 89 22.43 -12.98 -24.33
N GLU A 90 22.33 -13.01 -25.65
CA GLU A 90 21.91 -11.86 -26.45
C GLU A 90 20.48 -11.42 -26.10
N ASN A 91 19.55 -12.35 -25.95
CA ASN A 91 18.19 -12.01 -25.55
C ASN A 91 18.11 -11.47 -24.11
N ARG A 92 18.98 -11.90 -23.20
CA ARG A 92 19.11 -11.32 -21.86
C ARG A 92 19.66 -9.90 -21.93
N LEU A 93 20.72 -9.67 -22.70
CA LEU A 93 21.30 -8.34 -22.94
C LEU A 93 20.30 -7.38 -23.60
N ARG A 94 19.49 -7.86 -24.56
CA ARG A 94 18.42 -7.07 -25.18
C ARG A 94 17.35 -6.66 -24.17
N ARG A 95 16.88 -7.58 -23.32
CA ARG A 95 15.92 -7.26 -22.25
C ARG A 95 16.51 -6.30 -21.21
N ASP A 96 17.79 -6.43 -20.90
CA ASP A 96 18.50 -5.53 -19.98
C ASP A 96 18.66 -4.13 -20.59
N ALA A 97 18.99 -4.04 -21.87
CA ALA A 97 19.07 -2.78 -22.60
C ALA A 97 17.69 -2.09 -22.73
N GLU A 98 16.62 -2.85 -22.99
CA GLU A 98 15.25 -2.32 -23.00
C GLU A 98 14.82 -1.82 -21.63
N ARG A 99 15.14 -2.55 -20.55
CA ARG A 99 14.90 -2.09 -19.17
C ARG A 99 15.65 -0.79 -18.87
N LYS A 100 16.91 -0.69 -19.28
CA LYS A 100 17.71 0.55 -19.13
C LYS A 100 17.09 1.70 -19.93
N LYS A 101 16.67 1.48 -21.18
CA LYS A 101 15.99 2.51 -21.99
C LYS A 101 14.69 3.00 -21.34
N GLN A 102 13.86 2.08 -20.83
CA GLN A 102 12.63 2.44 -20.12
C GLN A 102 12.89 3.22 -18.82
N LEU A 103 13.99 2.93 -18.11
CA LEU A 103 14.39 3.70 -16.94
C LEU A 103 14.83 5.11 -17.32
N MET A 104 15.70 5.25 -18.33
CA MET A 104 16.14 6.54 -18.84
C MET A 104 14.96 7.39 -19.34
N GLU A 105 13.99 6.78 -20.03
CA GLU A 105 12.79 7.48 -20.49
C GLU A 105 11.92 7.96 -19.31
N LYS A 106 11.75 7.14 -18.28
CA LYS A 106 11.02 7.55 -17.07
C LYS A 106 11.74 8.66 -16.30
N GLU A 107 13.07 8.63 -16.28
CA GLU A 107 13.90 9.67 -15.67
C GLU A 107 13.80 10.97 -16.47
N ALA A 108 13.93 10.93 -17.79
CA ALA A 108 13.72 12.08 -18.67
C ALA A 108 12.32 12.68 -18.51
N GLN A 109 11.27 11.84 -18.43
CA GLN A 109 9.90 12.32 -18.16
C GLN A 109 9.77 12.98 -16.78
N ARG A 110 10.47 12.47 -15.76
CA ARG A 110 10.50 13.09 -14.43
C ARG A 110 11.25 14.42 -14.45
N GLU A 111 12.35 14.50 -15.17
CA GLU A 111 13.14 15.73 -15.32
C GLU A 111 12.36 16.80 -16.07
N ALA A 112 11.73 16.46 -17.20
CA ALA A 112 10.86 17.37 -17.95
C ALA A 112 9.73 17.94 -17.08
N ARG A 113 9.12 17.12 -16.23
CA ARG A 113 8.10 17.58 -15.25
C ARG A 113 8.67 18.51 -14.20
N LYS A 114 9.88 18.25 -13.70
CA LYS A 114 10.55 19.13 -12.73
C LYS A 114 10.93 20.45 -13.37
N GLU A 115 11.38 20.44 -14.61
CA GLU A 115 11.74 21.62 -15.36
C GLU A 115 10.53 22.48 -15.72
N ALA A 116 9.41 21.86 -16.13
CA ALA A 116 8.14 22.56 -16.33
C ALA A 116 7.70 23.31 -15.06
N LYS A 117 7.77 22.66 -13.90
CA LYS A 117 7.47 23.31 -12.61
C LYS A 117 8.42 24.45 -12.26
N ARG A 118 9.70 24.34 -12.63
CA ARG A 118 10.67 25.44 -12.44
C ARG A 118 10.32 26.63 -13.32
N ARG A 119 9.96 26.40 -14.59
CA ARG A 119 9.52 27.46 -15.50
C ARG A 119 8.25 28.16 -15.02
N GLU A 120 7.25 27.39 -14.58
CA GLU A 120 6.03 27.95 -13.97
C GLU A 120 6.36 28.85 -12.77
N TRP A 121 7.27 28.41 -11.90
CA TRP A 121 7.68 29.20 -10.73
C TRP A 121 8.45 30.47 -11.11
N GLU A 122 9.36 30.38 -12.09
CA GLU A 122 10.07 31.55 -12.62
C GLU A 122 9.13 32.57 -13.27
N GLU A 123 8.11 32.11 -14.00
CA GLU A 123 7.06 32.96 -14.59
C GLU A 123 6.21 33.63 -13.51
N GLU A 124 5.81 32.91 -12.47
CA GLU A 124 5.08 33.49 -11.33
C GLU A 124 5.93 34.57 -10.62
N MET A 125 7.23 34.34 -10.46
CA MET A 125 8.13 35.33 -9.84
C MET A 125 8.30 36.57 -10.72
N LYS A 126 8.37 36.42 -12.05
CA LYS A 126 8.39 37.55 -12.98
C LYS A 126 7.10 38.35 -12.91
N LYS A 127 5.94 37.70 -12.91
CA LYS A 127 4.63 38.36 -12.77
C LYS A 127 4.54 39.17 -11.48
N LYS A 128 4.95 38.59 -10.34
CA LYS A 128 4.99 39.32 -9.05
C LYS A 128 5.95 40.51 -9.07
N GLN A 129 7.08 40.39 -9.75
CA GLN A 129 8.01 41.52 -9.91
C GLN A 129 7.42 42.63 -10.79
N GLU A 130 6.67 42.28 -11.84
CA GLU A 130 5.95 43.22 -12.68
C GLU A 130 4.84 43.93 -11.89
N GLU A 131 4.01 43.20 -11.16
CA GLU A 131 2.99 43.77 -10.25
C GLU A 131 3.62 44.74 -9.24
N CYS A 132 4.74 44.38 -8.62
CA CYS A 132 5.49 45.26 -7.72
C CYS A 132 6.04 46.52 -8.41
N ARG A 133 6.39 46.45 -9.71
CA ARG A 133 6.83 47.62 -10.48
C ARG A 133 5.64 48.52 -10.80
N GLU A 134 4.52 47.95 -11.20
CA GLU A 134 3.27 48.67 -11.44
C GLU A 134 2.77 49.39 -10.19
N GLU A 135 2.76 48.72 -9.03
CA GLU A 135 2.41 49.32 -7.75
C GLU A 135 3.32 50.51 -7.39
N LYS A 136 4.63 50.39 -7.62
CA LYS A 136 5.57 51.50 -7.40
C LYS A 136 5.31 52.67 -8.34
N MET A 137 4.91 52.42 -9.58
CA MET A 137 4.52 53.48 -10.52
C MET A 137 3.24 54.16 -10.06
N LEU A 138 2.21 53.40 -9.66
CA LEU A 138 0.97 53.92 -9.08
C LEU A 138 1.24 54.75 -7.81
N GLN A 139 2.15 54.32 -6.94
CA GLN A 139 2.55 55.09 -5.76
C GLN A 139 3.22 56.42 -6.12
N LYS A 140 4.09 56.43 -7.14
CA LYS A 140 4.71 57.66 -7.64
C LYS A 140 3.67 58.62 -8.22
N GLU A 141 2.70 58.11 -8.97
CA GLU A 141 1.59 58.91 -9.50
C GLU A 141 0.72 59.48 -8.38
N MET A 142 0.37 58.65 -7.38
CA MET A 142 -0.35 59.09 -6.18
C MET A 142 0.41 60.20 -5.43
N MET A 143 1.73 60.10 -5.34
CA MET A 143 2.57 61.13 -4.71
C MET A 143 2.59 62.43 -5.52
N LYS A 144 2.69 62.36 -6.86
CA LYS A 144 2.57 63.53 -7.75
C LYS A 144 1.21 64.19 -7.60
N LEU A 145 0.12 63.40 -7.55
CA LEU A 145 -1.23 63.91 -7.37
C LEU A 145 -1.40 64.60 -6.01
N ARG A 146 -0.86 64.01 -4.92
CA ARG A 146 -0.86 64.62 -3.59
C ARG A 146 -0.10 65.94 -3.58
N ARG A 147 1.07 66.01 -4.22
CA ARG A 147 1.86 67.23 -4.35
C ARG A 147 1.11 68.32 -5.13
N GLN A 148 0.47 67.97 -6.25
CA GLN A 148 -0.37 68.90 -7.01
C GLN A 148 -1.55 69.42 -6.17
N MET A 149 -2.18 68.55 -5.37
CA MET A 149 -3.27 68.93 -4.46
C MET A 149 -2.77 69.86 -3.34
N GLU A 150 -1.59 69.62 -2.79
CA GLU A 150 -0.97 70.50 -1.80
C GLU A 150 -0.55 71.85 -2.41
N GLU A 151 -0.01 71.87 -3.62
CA GLU A 151 0.32 73.09 -4.35
C GLU A 151 -0.93 73.93 -4.65
N ARG A 152 -2.04 73.30 -5.06
CA ARG A 152 -3.35 73.96 -5.19
C ARG A 152 -3.84 74.55 -3.87
N ARG A 153 -3.80 73.78 -2.78
CA ARG A 153 -4.13 74.27 -1.42
C ARG A 153 -3.20 75.40 -0.95
N GLY A 154 -1.94 75.39 -1.36
CA GLY A 154 -0.96 76.45 -1.06
C GLY A 154 -1.22 77.73 -1.85
N LEU A 155 -1.61 77.61 -3.12
CA LEU A 155 -2.06 78.74 -3.94
C LEU A 155 -3.32 79.38 -3.36
N GLU A 156 -4.32 78.58 -2.98
CA GLU A 156 -5.54 79.07 -2.30
C GLU A 156 -5.23 79.84 -1.01
N ARG A 157 -4.29 79.33 -0.19
CA ARG A 157 -3.84 80.04 1.02
C ARG A 157 -3.18 81.38 0.71
N ARG A 158 -2.35 81.46 -0.34
CA ARG A 158 -1.71 82.72 -0.78
C ARG A 158 -2.72 83.73 -1.34
N VAL A 159 -3.78 83.27 -2.01
CA VAL A 159 -4.87 84.14 -2.47
C VAL A 159 -5.60 84.75 -1.27
N ARG A 160 -6.00 83.92 -0.29
CA ARG A 160 -6.63 84.39 0.94
C ARG A 160 -5.76 85.34 1.77
N GLN A 161 -4.44 85.13 1.77
CA GLN A 161 -3.52 86.03 2.46
C GLN A 161 -3.43 87.40 1.77
N ARG A 162 -3.43 87.43 0.43
CA ARG A 162 -3.48 88.69 -0.33
C ARG A 162 -4.81 89.43 -0.15
N GLU A 163 -5.92 88.70 -0.02
CA GLU A 163 -7.23 89.30 0.32
C GLU A 163 -7.18 89.99 1.69
N ARG A 164 -6.62 89.32 2.72
CA ARG A 164 -6.43 89.90 4.06
C ARG A 164 -5.46 91.10 4.07
N GLU A 165 -4.38 91.04 3.30
CA GLU A 165 -3.44 92.17 3.17
C GLU A 165 -4.09 93.38 2.47
N GLN A 166 -4.99 93.15 1.50
CA GLN A 166 -5.79 94.22 0.90
C GLN A 166 -6.81 94.79 1.88
N GLU A 167 -7.41 93.98 2.75
CA GLU A 167 -8.30 94.44 3.83
C GLU A 167 -7.52 95.31 4.85
N VAL A 168 -6.34 94.89 5.30
CA VAL A 168 -5.48 95.65 6.21
C VAL A 168 -4.96 96.95 5.57
N GLN A 169 -4.62 96.94 4.27
CA GLN A 169 -4.21 98.16 3.56
C GLN A 169 -5.37 99.16 3.37
N LYS A 170 -6.62 98.69 3.37
CA LYS A 170 -7.82 99.56 3.38
C LYS A 170 -8.07 100.17 4.77
N GLU A 171 -7.81 99.43 5.85
CA GLU A 171 -7.91 99.95 7.23
C GLU A 171 -6.80 100.97 7.58
N VAL A 172 -5.60 100.82 7.04
CA VAL A 172 -4.45 101.73 7.33
C VAL A 172 -4.55 103.09 6.63
N ARG A 173 -5.45 103.27 5.64
CA ARG A 173 -5.65 104.57 4.94
C ARG A 173 -6.62 105.52 5.65
N SER A 174 -7.29 105.09 6.71
CA SER A 174 -8.25 105.92 7.46
C SER A 174 -7.87 106.08 8.94
N ALA A 175 -6.82 106.86 9.24
CA ALA A 175 -6.71 107.66 10.48
C ALA A 175 -5.37 108.43 10.54
N GLN A 176 -5.47 109.76 10.52
CA GLN A 176 -4.43 110.69 10.98
C GLN A 176 -4.59 110.95 12.51
N PRO A 177 -3.55 111.47 13.19
CA PRO A 177 -3.25 111.15 14.60
C PRO A 177 -3.49 112.31 15.59
N ILE A 178 -3.97 112.00 16.80
CA ILE A 178 -3.72 112.77 18.05
C ILE A 178 -3.74 111.77 19.24
N PRO A 179 -3.23 112.10 20.45
CA PRO A 179 -1.88 111.86 20.96
C PRO A 179 -1.78 110.74 22.04
N ILE A 180 -0.56 110.26 22.24
CA ILE A 180 -0.03 109.26 23.22
C ILE A 180 -0.40 109.61 24.68
N PRO A 181 -0.42 108.71 25.72
CA PRO A 181 -0.24 107.24 25.83
C PRO A 181 -1.38 106.54 26.65
N PRO A 182 -1.38 105.19 26.74
CA PRO A 182 -0.79 104.64 27.96
C PRO A 182 0.11 103.46 27.55
N THR A 183 1.35 103.73 27.15
CA THR A 183 2.34 102.70 26.82
C THR A 183 2.55 101.74 28.00
N LYS A 184 2.28 102.17 29.25
CA LYS A 184 2.29 101.30 30.44
C LYS A 184 1.03 100.42 30.55
N GLN A 185 -0.15 100.90 30.16
CA GLN A 185 -1.39 100.11 30.21
C GLN A 185 -1.51 99.18 29.01
N LYS A 186 -0.96 99.57 27.85
CA LYS A 186 -0.74 98.69 26.69
C LYS A 186 0.29 97.60 26.99
N HIS A 187 1.42 97.93 27.62
CA HIS A 187 2.39 96.92 28.05
C HIS A 187 1.82 96.00 29.15
N LEU A 188 1.03 96.52 30.10
CA LEU A 188 0.32 95.68 31.07
C LEU A 188 -0.74 94.80 30.40
N GLN A 189 -1.53 95.32 29.46
CA GLN A 189 -2.51 94.54 28.70
C GLN A 189 -1.84 93.51 27.78
N GLU A 190 -0.73 93.84 27.13
CA GLU A 190 0.07 92.92 26.31
C GLU A 190 0.73 91.85 27.18
N SER A 191 1.27 92.21 28.36
CA SER A 191 1.77 91.23 29.34
C SER A 191 0.66 90.35 29.90
N HIS A 192 -0.53 90.90 30.15
CA HIS A 192 -1.70 90.12 30.56
C HIS A 192 -2.19 89.19 29.44
N GLN A 193 -2.20 89.64 28.18
CA GLN A 193 -2.56 88.83 27.02
C GLN A 193 -1.52 87.74 26.74
N GLN A 194 -0.22 88.04 26.92
CA GLN A 194 0.86 87.05 26.84
C GLN A 194 0.72 86.01 27.95
N LEU A 195 0.46 86.45 29.19
CA LEU A 195 0.21 85.55 30.30
C LEU A 195 -1.04 84.67 30.08
N GLU A 196 -2.11 85.22 29.51
CA GLU A 196 -3.30 84.45 29.12
C GLU A 196 -3.00 83.44 28.01
N GLN A 197 -2.21 83.81 27.01
CA GLN A 197 -1.76 82.90 25.95
C GLN A 197 -0.86 81.78 26.51
N ASP A 198 0.03 82.11 27.46
CA ASP A 198 0.89 81.13 28.15
C ASP A 198 0.06 80.17 29.01
N ILE A 199 -0.96 80.67 29.71
CA ILE A 199 -1.91 79.85 30.46
C ILE A 199 -2.70 78.94 29.50
N GLN A 200 -3.18 79.47 28.37
CA GLN A 200 -3.90 78.69 27.37
C GLN A 200 -3.03 77.61 26.72
N THR A 201 -1.76 77.90 26.41
CA THR A 201 -0.82 76.90 25.88
C THR A 201 -0.49 75.84 26.91
N LEU A 202 -0.36 76.20 28.19
CA LEU A 202 -0.22 75.24 29.31
C LEU A 202 -1.45 74.34 29.45
N ILE A 203 -2.65 74.89 29.34
CA ILE A 203 -3.91 74.11 29.34
C ILE A 203 -3.99 73.20 28.11
N HIS A 204 -3.59 73.66 26.94
CA HIS A 204 -3.58 72.83 25.73
C HIS A 204 -2.53 71.72 25.83
N MET A 205 -1.34 72.02 26.36
CA MET A 205 -0.29 71.05 26.65
C MET A 205 -0.75 70.00 27.67
N SER A 206 -1.46 70.41 28.71
CA SER A 206 -2.00 69.47 29.72
C SER A 206 -3.10 68.59 29.13
N LYS A 207 -3.98 69.13 28.29
CA LYS A 207 -4.97 68.36 27.50
C LYS A 207 -4.31 67.36 26.56
N LEU A 208 -3.27 67.76 25.82
CA LEU A 208 -2.51 66.85 24.95
C LEU A 208 -1.81 65.74 25.74
N LYS A 209 -1.21 66.06 26.89
CA LYS A 209 -0.60 65.07 27.79
C LYS A 209 -1.66 64.10 28.34
N CYS A 210 -2.85 64.60 28.67
CA CYS A 210 -3.98 63.77 29.10
C CYS A 210 -4.42 62.81 27.98
N LEU A 211 -4.65 63.32 26.77
CA LEU A 211 -4.97 62.50 25.60
C LEU A 211 -3.89 61.48 25.30
N HIS A 212 -2.61 61.88 25.34
CA HIS A 212 -1.49 60.97 25.11
C HIS A 212 -1.46 59.82 26.13
N ARG A 213 -1.75 60.08 27.42
CA ARG A 213 -1.86 59.02 28.45
C ARG A 213 -3.01 58.06 28.15
N HIS A 214 -4.16 58.56 27.72
CA HIS A 214 -5.30 57.71 27.39
C HIS A 214 -5.06 56.90 26.11
N PHE A 215 -4.47 57.50 25.07
CA PHE A 215 -4.12 56.80 23.84
C PHE A 215 -2.99 55.79 24.03
N SER A 216 -1.98 56.09 24.86
CA SER A 216 -0.92 55.13 25.17
C SER A 216 -1.45 53.96 26.01
N GLY A 217 -2.34 54.22 26.98
CA GLY A 217 -3.05 53.18 27.72
C GLY A 217 -3.99 52.35 26.85
N TRP A 218 -4.68 52.97 25.89
CA TRP A 218 -5.49 52.23 24.92
C TRP A 218 -4.62 51.37 23.99
N HIS A 219 -3.51 51.94 23.50
CA HIS A 219 -2.58 51.24 22.63
C HIS A 219 -1.91 50.05 23.33
N SER A 220 -1.53 50.18 24.61
CA SER A 220 -1.00 49.05 25.40
C SER A 220 -2.04 47.94 25.54
N VAL A 221 -3.29 48.27 25.89
CA VAL A 221 -4.38 47.28 26.00
C VAL A 221 -4.65 46.59 24.66
N VAL A 222 -4.62 47.32 23.54
CA VAL A 222 -4.80 46.74 22.21
C VAL A 222 -3.64 45.82 21.85
N LEU A 223 -2.40 46.21 22.14
CA LEU A 223 -1.23 45.37 21.93
C LEU A 223 -1.27 44.10 22.80
N ASP A 224 -1.62 44.22 24.07
CA ASP A 224 -1.73 43.08 24.98
C ASP A 224 -2.80 42.09 24.51
N LYS A 225 -3.94 42.59 24.02
CA LYS A 225 -4.98 41.75 23.41
C LYS A 225 -4.49 41.07 22.14
N LYS A 226 -3.79 41.77 21.25
CA LYS A 226 -3.20 41.18 20.03
C LYS A 226 -2.19 40.09 20.37
N LEU A 227 -1.25 40.37 21.28
CA LEU A 227 -0.26 39.39 21.74
C LEU A 227 -0.93 38.16 22.38
N CYS A 228 -1.99 38.34 23.16
CA CYS A 228 -2.76 37.22 23.70
C CYS A 228 -3.42 36.39 22.58
N MET A 229 -4.05 37.05 21.60
CA MET A 229 -4.64 36.36 20.45
C MET A 229 -3.59 35.60 19.64
N ASP A 230 -2.43 36.19 19.39
CA ASP A 230 -1.33 35.56 18.65
C ASP A 230 -0.78 34.34 19.41
N LYS A 231 -0.64 34.43 20.73
CA LYS A 231 -0.30 33.27 21.58
C LYS A 231 -1.34 32.16 21.48
N VAL A 232 -2.63 32.50 21.53
CA VAL A 232 -3.72 31.52 21.39
C VAL A 232 -3.71 30.87 20.01
N VAL A 233 -3.48 31.65 18.94
CA VAL A 233 -3.35 31.14 17.57
C VAL A 233 -2.15 30.21 17.45
N ALA A 234 -0.99 30.58 17.99
CA ALA A 234 0.20 29.75 18.01
C ALA A 234 -0.02 28.43 18.75
N LEU A 235 -0.64 28.46 19.93
CA LEU A 235 -1.00 27.27 20.70
C LEU A 235 -2.01 26.38 19.96
N CYS A 236 -3.02 26.96 19.31
CA CYS A 236 -3.98 26.23 18.50
C CYS A 236 -3.31 25.56 17.29
N ASN A 237 -2.39 26.24 16.62
CA ASN A 237 -1.63 25.69 15.50
C ASN A 237 -0.71 24.56 15.95
N TRP A 238 -0.01 24.72 17.08
CA TRP A 238 0.81 23.66 17.68
C TRP A 238 -0.04 22.45 18.06
N ARG A 239 -1.19 22.64 18.73
CA ARG A 239 -2.12 21.55 19.06
C ARG A 239 -2.64 20.83 17.82
N ARG A 240 -2.96 21.55 16.73
CA ARG A 240 -3.38 20.95 15.45
C ARG A 240 -2.25 20.10 14.85
N ARG A 241 -1.02 20.62 14.82
CA ARG A 241 0.16 19.87 14.34
C ARG A 241 0.44 18.63 15.19
N LEU A 242 0.35 18.75 16.51
CA LEU A 242 0.54 17.62 17.43
C LEU A 242 -0.51 16.54 17.22
N LYS A 243 -1.79 16.90 17.07
CA LYS A 243 -2.86 15.93 16.76
C LYS A 243 -2.62 15.24 15.42
N ALA A 244 -2.22 15.98 14.38
CA ALA A 244 -1.91 15.41 13.08
C ALA A 244 -0.71 14.44 13.17
N TRP A 245 0.33 14.79 13.91
CA TRP A 245 1.49 13.94 14.14
C TRP A 245 1.15 12.68 14.95
N GLN A 246 0.34 12.81 16.01
CA GLN A 246 -0.14 11.67 16.80
C GLN A 246 -1.01 10.74 15.95
N ALA A 247 -1.90 11.28 15.12
CA ALA A 247 -2.72 10.51 14.20
C ALA A 247 -1.85 9.77 13.17
N TRP A 248 -0.91 10.47 12.53
CA TRP A 248 0.05 9.86 11.61
C TRP A 248 0.84 8.74 12.28
N ARG A 249 1.37 8.97 13.49
CA ARG A 249 2.07 7.96 14.27
C ARG A 249 1.16 6.76 14.52
N SER A 250 -0.07 6.97 15.00
CA SER A 250 -1.01 5.88 15.25
C SER A 250 -1.30 5.03 14.00
N LEU A 251 -1.44 5.67 12.83
CA LEU A 251 -1.66 4.99 11.56
C LEU A 251 -0.44 4.20 11.11
N VAL A 252 0.77 4.77 11.22
CA VAL A 252 2.02 4.08 10.86
C VAL A 252 2.24 2.87 11.76
N TRP A 253 2.03 3.01 13.08
CA TRP A 253 2.17 1.92 14.03
C TRP A 253 1.07 0.85 13.85
N ALA A 254 -0.16 1.24 13.49
CA ALA A 254 -1.22 0.30 13.16
C ALA A 254 -0.88 -0.48 11.87
N ALA A 255 -0.42 0.21 10.82
CA ALA A 255 0.01 -0.43 9.58
C ALA A 255 1.21 -1.37 9.79
N HIS A 256 2.16 -0.98 10.65
CA HIS A 256 3.27 -1.85 11.01
C HIS A 256 2.79 -3.09 11.76
N ARG A 257 1.93 -2.94 12.77
CA ARG A 257 1.32 -4.07 13.49
C ARG A 257 0.54 -5.00 12.56
N GLN A 258 -0.24 -4.47 11.63
CA GLN A 258 -0.94 -5.27 10.63
C GLN A 258 0.01 -6.09 9.75
N ARG A 259 1.16 -5.52 9.37
CA ARG A 259 2.18 -6.26 8.60
C ARG A 259 2.81 -7.38 9.42
N GLU A 260 3.11 -7.14 10.70
CA GLU A 260 3.63 -8.19 11.58
C GLU A 260 2.59 -9.30 11.80
N VAL A 261 1.33 -8.94 12.03
CA VAL A 261 0.23 -9.93 12.13
C VAL A 261 0.09 -10.73 10.83
N ALA A 262 0.14 -10.08 9.66
CA ALA A 262 0.08 -10.80 8.39
C ALA A 262 1.27 -11.78 8.23
N ARG A 263 2.48 -11.38 8.64
CA ARG A 263 3.67 -12.25 8.61
C ARG A 263 3.53 -13.44 9.55
N THR A 264 3.07 -13.22 10.79
CA THR A 264 2.89 -14.31 11.76
C THR A 264 1.77 -15.27 11.33
N GLU A 265 0.67 -14.75 10.81
CA GLU A 265 -0.39 -15.60 10.25
C GLU A 265 0.10 -16.41 9.03
N GLU A 266 0.90 -15.82 8.14
CA GLU A 266 1.49 -16.55 7.02
C GLU A 266 2.45 -17.64 7.49
N ALA A 267 3.25 -17.38 8.54
CA ALA A 267 4.12 -18.37 9.16
C ALA A 267 3.30 -19.53 9.75
N LEU A 268 2.27 -19.23 10.55
CA LEU A 268 1.35 -20.23 11.11
C LEU A 268 0.64 -21.05 10.02
N ARG A 269 0.24 -20.41 8.91
CA ARG A 269 -0.36 -21.14 7.77
C ARG A 269 0.64 -22.10 7.12
N LYS A 270 1.93 -21.74 7.07
CA LYS A 270 2.98 -22.63 6.54
C LYS A 270 3.26 -23.78 7.49
N GLU A 271 3.38 -23.50 8.80
CA GLU A 271 3.56 -24.53 9.83
C GLU A 271 2.39 -25.51 9.86
N ASN A 272 1.14 -25.03 9.76
CA ASN A 272 -0.04 -25.89 9.70
C ASN A 272 -0.02 -26.78 8.44
N ARG A 273 0.41 -26.27 7.28
CA ARG A 273 0.58 -27.11 6.08
C ARG A 273 1.67 -28.16 6.28
N GLN A 274 2.78 -27.80 6.90
CA GLN A 274 3.87 -28.73 7.15
C GLN A 274 3.47 -29.83 8.14
N THR A 275 2.77 -29.48 9.22
CA THR A 275 2.25 -30.45 10.20
C THR A 275 1.21 -31.38 9.58
N GLN A 276 0.34 -30.89 8.70
CA GLN A 276 -0.59 -31.73 7.93
C GLN A 276 0.15 -32.70 7.01
N LEU A 277 1.15 -32.22 6.26
CA LEU A 277 1.97 -33.08 5.40
C LEU A 277 2.75 -34.13 6.21
N ALA A 278 3.29 -33.74 7.37
CA ALA A 278 3.95 -34.67 8.29
C ALA A 278 2.98 -35.73 8.80
N ALA A 279 1.79 -35.34 9.27
CA ALA A 279 0.76 -36.26 9.75
C ALA A 279 0.27 -37.22 8.65
N GLU A 280 0.08 -36.74 7.42
CA GLU A 280 -0.26 -37.59 6.28
C GLU A 280 0.87 -38.57 5.94
N SER A 281 2.12 -38.11 5.96
CA SER A 281 3.29 -38.95 5.72
C SER A 281 3.42 -40.04 6.78
N ASP A 282 3.26 -39.69 8.05
CA ASP A 282 3.28 -40.60 9.19
C ASP A 282 2.14 -41.62 9.08
N ARG A 283 0.92 -41.17 8.74
CA ARG A 283 -0.21 -42.06 8.49
C ARG A 283 0.08 -43.05 7.36
N ARG A 284 0.64 -42.59 6.23
CA ARG A 284 1.03 -43.47 5.11
C ARG A 284 2.12 -44.45 5.52
N ARG A 285 3.10 -44.01 6.31
CA ARG A 285 4.17 -44.88 6.85
C ARG A 285 3.59 -45.96 7.78
N LEU A 286 2.71 -45.59 8.70
CA LEU A 286 2.02 -46.52 9.59
C LEU A 286 1.18 -47.53 8.81
N LEU A 287 0.38 -47.08 7.83
CA LEU A 287 -0.43 -47.99 7.01
C LEU A 287 0.45 -48.98 6.22
N ARG A 288 1.57 -48.52 5.63
CA ARG A 288 2.53 -49.42 4.97
C ARG A 288 3.12 -50.44 5.94
N ARG A 289 3.47 -50.02 7.16
CA ARG A 289 4.00 -50.90 8.20
C ARG A 289 2.95 -51.94 8.61
N CYS A 290 1.71 -51.53 8.92
CA CYS A 290 0.64 -52.45 9.28
C CYS A 290 0.32 -53.44 8.17
N LEU A 291 0.30 -52.99 6.90
CA LEU A 291 0.08 -53.88 5.76
C LEU A 291 1.25 -54.85 5.55
N GLY A 292 2.49 -54.41 5.77
CA GLY A 292 3.66 -55.28 5.77
C GLY A 292 3.62 -56.33 6.89
N GLU A 293 3.27 -55.94 8.11
CA GLU A 293 3.08 -56.84 9.25
C GLU A 293 1.94 -57.84 8.99
N TRP A 294 0.83 -57.40 8.38
CA TRP A 294 -0.26 -58.28 7.98
C TRP A 294 0.15 -59.27 6.88
N GLN A 295 0.89 -58.82 5.86
CA GLN A 295 1.41 -59.71 4.82
C GLN A 295 2.38 -60.76 5.39
N LEU A 296 3.25 -60.35 6.33
CA LEU A 296 4.14 -61.28 7.02
C LEU A 296 3.33 -62.31 7.82
N TRP A 297 2.31 -61.87 8.56
CA TRP A 297 1.40 -62.75 9.29
C TRP A 297 0.67 -63.73 8.36
N CYS A 298 0.17 -63.27 7.20
CA CYS A 298 -0.44 -64.17 6.23
C CYS A 298 0.53 -65.23 5.70
N ARG A 299 1.81 -64.87 5.47
CA ARG A 299 2.84 -65.82 5.04
C ARG A 299 3.17 -66.83 6.14
N THR A 300 3.33 -66.38 7.38
CA THR A 300 3.61 -67.28 8.50
C THR A 300 2.44 -68.23 8.77
N GLU A 301 1.20 -67.74 8.66
CA GLU A 301 -0.01 -68.57 8.81
C GLU A 301 -0.14 -69.59 7.67
N LYS A 302 0.16 -69.22 6.41
CA LYS A 302 0.22 -70.19 5.30
C LYS A 302 1.28 -71.26 5.54
N ALA A 303 2.50 -70.86 5.91
CA ALA A 303 3.57 -71.81 6.24
C ALA A 303 3.18 -72.74 7.39
N ARG A 304 2.47 -72.22 8.42
CA ARG A 304 1.94 -73.03 9.52
C ARG A 304 0.93 -74.06 9.04
N ARG A 305 0.01 -73.70 8.14
CA ARG A 305 -0.97 -74.62 7.55
C ARG A 305 -0.30 -75.68 6.68
N GLU A 306 0.69 -75.30 5.87
CA GLU A 306 1.48 -76.25 5.08
C GLU A 306 2.25 -77.24 5.96
N LEU A 307 2.82 -76.78 7.08
CA LEU A 307 3.44 -77.67 8.06
C LEU A 307 2.42 -78.65 8.66
N PHE A 308 1.22 -78.19 9.00
CA PHE A 308 0.15 -79.08 9.48
C PHE A 308 -0.30 -80.09 8.41
N ALA A 309 -0.42 -79.68 7.14
CA ALA A 309 -0.76 -80.56 6.03
C ALA A 309 0.33 -81.62 5.81
N ARG A 310 1.61 -81.22 5.82
CA ARG A 310 2.74 -82.17 5.77
C ARG A 310 2.74 -83.15 6.93
N GLN A 311 2.38 -82.72 8.14
CA GLN A 311 2.22 -83.61 9.30
C GLN A 311 1.04 -84.58 9.13
N GLN A 312 -0.03 -84.20 8.43
CA GLN A 312 -1.13 -85.13 8.10
C GLN A 312 -0.71 -86.11 7.01
N GLU A 313 -0.07 -85.64 5.94
CA GLU A 313 0.46 -86.52 4.89
C GLU A 313 1.47 -87.53 5.43
N THR A 314 2.33 -87.15 6.39
CA THR A 314 3.24 -88.12 7.01
C THR A 314 2.49 -89.14 7.86
N LYS A 315 1.44 -88.72 8.58
CA LYS A 315 0.55 -89.66 9.31
C LYS A 315 -0.16 -90.63 8.35
N GLU A 316 -0.69 -90.13 7.24
CA GLU A 316 -1.37 -90.94 6.22
C GLU A 316 -0.40 -91.87 5.48
N LYS A 317 0.81 -91.42 5.14
CA LYS A 317 1.86 -92.27 4.55
C LYS A 317 2.30 -93.36 5.53
N MET A 318 2.45 -93.04 6.82
CA MET A 318 2.68 -94.07 7.85
C MET A 318 1.50 -95.06 7.97
N ALA A 319 0.26 -94.61 7.73
CA ALA A 319 -0.93 -95.47 7.68
C ALA A 319 -1.08 -96.27 6.36
N ALA A 320 -0.56 -95.79 5.24
CA ALA A 320 -0.68 -96.43 3.92
C ALA A 320 0.41 -97.48 3.66
N VAL A 321 1.65 -97.25 4.16
CA VAL A 321 2.71 -98.26 4.14
C VAL A 321 2.32 -99.50 4.95
N SER A 322 1.41 -99.36 5.91
CA SER A 322 0.84 -100.50 6.62
C SER A 322 -0.18 -101.30 5.79
N VAL A 323 -0.60 -100.85 4.59
CA VAL A 323 -1.77 -101.42 3.86
C VAL A 323 -1.50 -101.94 2.44
N GLY A 324 -0.42 -101.58 1.73
CA GLY A 324 -0.28 -101.91 0.28
C GLY A 324 0.77 -102.96 -0.15
N LYS A 325 0.37 -104.22 -0.37
CA LYS A 325 1.05 -105.24 -1.22
C LYS A 325 0.01 -106.18 -1.88
N LEU A 326 0.19 -106.47 -3.19
CA LEU A 326 -0.56 -107.39 -4.12
C LEU A 326 -1.75 -106.70 -4.85
N THR A 327 -1.98 -106.77 -6.18
CA THR A 327 -1.68 -107.72 -7.28
C THR A 327 -1.69 -107.07 -8.69
N VAL A 328 -1.20 -107.81 -9.71
CA VAL A 328 -0.91 -107.51 -11.14
C VAL A 328 -1.82 -108.35 -12.10
N ALA A 329 -1.86 -108.00 -13.42
CA ALA A 329 -2.26 -108.77 -14.65
C ALA A 329 -3.72 -108.56 -15.19
N GLU A 330 -4.10 -108.59 -16.50
CA GLU A 330 -3.48 -108.81 -17.84
C GLU A 330 -4.49 -108.53 -19.02
N ASN A 331 -4.01 -107.90 -20.13
CA ASN A 331 -4.14 -108.05 -21.62
C ASN A 331 -5.42 -108.38 -22.51
N SER A 332 -5.40 -107.74 -23.73
CA SER A 332 -5.82 -108.13 -25.14
C SER A 332 -7.30 -107.94 -25.61
N ALA A 333 -7.73 -107.68 -26.87
CA ALA A 333 -7.22 -107.22 -28.20
C ALA A 333 -8.41 -106.91 -29.18
N ASP A 334 -8.16 -106.16 -30.29
CA ASP A 334 -8.77 -106.20 -31.66
C ASP A 334 -10.09 -105.49 -32.16
N GLN A 335 -9.92 -104.79 -33.32
CA GLN A 335 -10.72 -104.70 -34.58
C GLN A 335 -11.79 -103.61 -34.94
N LEU A 336 -11.45 -102.89 -36.04
CA LEU A 336 -12.21 -102.54 -37.28
C LEU A 336 -13.35 -101.48 -37.34
N LYS A 337 -13.39 -100.80 -38.50
CA LYS A 337 -14.02 -99.50 -38.85
C LYS A 337 -15.48 -99.62 -39.36
N THR A 338 -16.30 -98.61 -39.04
CA THR A 338 -17.50 -98.19 -39.80
C THR A 338 -17.68 -96.66 -39.74
N ALA A 339 -18.03 -96.05 -40.87
CA ALA A 339 -18.67 -94.72 -41.04
C ALA A 339 -19.70 -94.90 -42.17
N PRO A 340 -20.87 -94.19 -42.23
CA PRO A 340 -20.95 -92.70 -42.25
C PRO A 340 -22.24 -92.02 -41.70
N LEU A 341 -22.20 -90.67 -41.65
CA LEU A 341 -23.31 -89.66 -41.74
C LEU A 341 -24.42 -89.68 -40.65
N GLU A 342 -24.90 -88.61 -40.00
CA GLU A 342 -24.96 -87.16 -40.24
C GLU A 342 -25.00 -86.35 -38.91
N GLU A 343 -24.47 -85.13 -39.02
CA GLU A 343 -24.88 -83.84 -38.45
C GLU A 343 -24.93 -83.48 -36.94
N MET A 344 -24.26 -82.34 -36.71
CA MET A 344 -24.55 -81.21 -35.81
C MET A 344 -24.24 -81.32 -34.30
N GLY A 345 -23.17 -80.62 -33.94
CA GLY A 345 -23.30 -79.50 -33.00
C GLY A 345 -22.57 -79.62 -31.65
N HIS A 346 -21.56 -78.75 -31.51
CA HIS A 346 -21.20 -78.02 -30.28
C HIS A 346 -20.36 -78.68 -29.17
N HIS A 347 -19.18 -78.05 -28.98
CA HIS A 347 -18.61 -77.56 -27.71
C HIS A 347 -17.88 -78.51 -26.73
N LEU A 348 -16.60 -78.15 -26.51
CA LEU A 348 -15.86 -78.01 -25.24
C LEU A 348 -14.66 -78.94 -24.96
N SER A 349 -13.56 -78.26 -24.66
CA SER A 349 -12.54 -78.55 -23.65
C SER A 349 -11.49 -79.65 -23.90
N ASP A 350 -10.34 -79.15 -24.37
CA ASP A 350 -9.06 -79.09 -23.63
C ASP A 350 -8.41 -80.35 -23.04
N THR A 351 -7.11 -80.41 -23.37
CA THR A 351 -5.97 -80.94 -22.59
C THR A 351 -5.53 -82.35 -22.97
N TYR A 352 -4.37 -82.46 -23.61
CA TYR A 352 -3.16 -82.96 -22.94
C TYR A 352 -1.92 -82.57 -23.73
N ALA A 353 -1.11 -81.68 -23.14
CA ALA A 353 0.32 -81.63 -23.37
C ALA A 353 0.99 -82.81 -22.63
N PRO A 354 2.22 -83.20 -23.00
CA PRO A 354 3.37 -82.55 -22.38
C PRO A 354 4.54 -82.23 -23.33
N ASP A 355 5.17 -81.13 -22.94
CA ASP A 355 6.41 -80.43 -23.33
C ASP A 355 7.68 -81.33 -23.11
N PRO A 356 8.94 -80.96 -23.47
CA PRO A 356 9.43 -79.58 -23.35
C PRO A 356 10.61 -79.05 -24.24
N LEU A 357 10.74 -77.72 -24.17
CA LEU A 357 11.93 -76.84 -24.33
C LEU A 357 12.36 -76.36 -25.73
N ALA A 358 12.03 -75.10 -26.05
CA ALA A 358 13.03 -73.99 -26.05
C ALA A 358 12.39 -72.64 -26.47
N VAL A 359 12.32 -71.73 -25.49
CA VAL A 359 12.54 -70.27 -25.57
C VAL A 359 12.30 -69.59 -26.94
N HIS A 360 11.16 -68.90 -27.06
CA HIS A 360 11.02 -67.74 -27.95
C HIS A 360 10.34 -66.58 -27.22
N GLN A 361 11.01 -65.42 -27.28
CA GLN A 361 10.53 -64.13 -26.83
C GLN A 361 9.43 -63.63 -27.78
N ASP A 362 8.20 -63.47 -27.28
CA ASP A 362 7.18 -62.74 -28.01
C ASP A 362 7.25 -61.24 -27.72
N LYS A 363 7.72 -60.54 -28.77
CA LYS A 363 7.43 -59.13 -29.07
C LYS A 363 5.90 -58.93 -29.11
N PRO A 364 5.34 -57.88 -28.48
CA PRO A 364 4.03 -57.41 -28.87
C PRO A 364 4.13 -56.76 -30.25
N SER A 365 3.33 -57.32 -31.16
CA SER A 365 3.01 -56.87 -32.50
C SER A 365 2.81 -55.35 -32.58
N SER A 366 3.47 -54.76 -33.58
CA SER A 366 3.32 -53.38 -34.02
C SER A 366 1.87 -53.03 -34.32
N GLY A 367 1.24 -52.27 -33.42
CA GLY A 367 0.08 -51.45 -33.76
C GLY A 367 0.55 -50.26 -34.58
N THR A 368 0.24 -50.25 -35.87
CA THR A 368 0.47 -49.13 -36.77
C THR A 368 -0.48 -47.98 -36.40
N ASP A 369 -0.04 -47.06 -35.54
CA ASP A 369 -0.73 -45.79 -35.36
C ASP A 369 -0.39 -44.87 -36.55
N PHE A 370 -1.34 -44.75 -37.48
CA PHE A 370 -1.31 -43.78 -38.57
C PHE A 370 -1.17 -42.36 -37.99
N LEU A 371 -0.11 -41.66 -38.37
CA LEU A 371 -0.01 -40.21 -38.13
C LEU A 371 -1.14 -39.49 -38.89
N PRO A 372 -1.95 -38.64 -38.23
CA PRO A 372 -2.93 -37.82 -38.94
C PRO A 372 -2.22 -36.76 -39.77
N SER A 373 -2.36 -36.84 -41.09
CA SER A 373 -1.70 -35.93 -42.03
C SER A 373 -2.30 -34.51 -42.04
N GLN A 374 -3.42 -34.26 -41.33
CA GLN A 374 -4.11 -32.96 -41.36
C GLN A 374 -4.62 -32.46 -40.00
N PRO A 375 -4.67 -31.12 -39.76
CA PRO A 375 -4.76 -30.53 -38.42
C PRO A 375 -6.09 -30.74 -37.67
N TRP A 376 -7.17 -31.13 -38.34
CA TRP A 376 -8.49 -31.31 -37.73
C TRP A 376 -8.80 -32.75 -37.30
N GLN A 377 -7.88 -33.70 -37.51
CA GLN A 377 -8.04 -35.11 -37.12
C GLN A 377 -7.54 -35.40 -35.68
N VAL A 378 -7.14 -34.38 -34.93
CA VAL A 378 -6.67 -34.51 -33.54
C VAL A 378 -7.85 -34.74 -32.59
N THR A 379 -8.09 -35.99 -32.19
CA THR A 379 -9.05 -36.30 -31.11
C THR A 379 -8.43 -36.17 -29.71
N ARG A 380 -9.26 -36.09 -28.67
CA ARG A 380 -8.88 -35.88 -27.25
C ARG A 380 -7.84 -36.88 -26.70
N ARG A 381 -7.62 -38.01 -27.39
CA ARG A 381 -6.60 -39.02 -27.07
C ARG A 381 -5.18 -38.63 -27.52
N HIS A 382 -5.05 -37.76 -28.53
CA HIS A 382 -3.77 -37.27 -29.06
C HIS A 382 -3.22 -36.04 -28.30
N VAL A 383 -3.98 -35.51 -27.34
CA VAL A 383 -3.62 -34.36 -26.48
C VAL A 383 -3.43 -34.80 -25.01
N ALA A 384 -3.61 -36.09 -24.72
CA ALA A 384 -3.35 -36.63 -23.40
C ALA A 384 -1.82 -36.77 -23.21
N PRO A 385 -1.21 -36.17 -22.17
CA PRO A 385 0.21 -36.25 -21.97
C PRO A 385 0.63 -37.71 -21.75
N THR A 386 1.72 -38.10 -22.42
CA THR A 386 2.23 -39.48 -22.38
C THR A 386 2.81 -39.75 -20.98
N ALA A 387 2.81 -41.01 -20.51
CA ALA A 387 3.29 -41.36 -19.16
C ALA A 387 4.71 -40.85 -18.84
N ALA A 388 5.56 -40.67 -19.87
CA ALA A 388 6.87 -40.06 -19.75
C ALA A 388 6.83 -38.54 -19.43
N GLU A 389 5.89 -37.79 -20.01
CA GLU A 389 5.71 -36.35 -19.79
C GLU A 389 5.17 -36.05 -18.38
N LEU A 390 4.39 -36.96 -17.80
CA LEU A 390 3.93 -36.87 -16.41
C LEU A 390 5.08 -37.12 -15.41
N LEU A 391 6.05 -37.96 -15.76
CA LEU A 391 7.22 -38.22 -14.93
C LEU A 391 8.24 -37.07 -15.03
N GLU A 392 8.38 -36.44 -16.18
CA GLU A 392 9.19 -35.21 -16.34
C GLU A 392 8.58 -34.01 -15.60
N ALA A 393 7.26 -33.83 -15.68
CA ALA A 393 6.56 -32.81 -14.90
C ALA A 393 6.70 -33.00 -13.38
N ARG A 394 6.84 -34.26 -12.92
CA ARG A 394 7.09 -34.60 -11.53
C ARG A 394 8.54 -34.32 -11.10
N ARG A 395 9.52 -34.61 -11.96
CA ARG A 395 10.94 -34.26 -11.71
C ARG A 395 11.19 -32.76 -11.70
N ILE A 396 10.48 -31.99 -12.53
CA ILE A 396 10.54 -30.51 -12.53
C ILE A 396 9.92 -29.92 -11.26
N ALA A 397 8.94 -30.60 -10.65
CA ALA A 397 8.34 -30.18 -9.39
C ALA A 397 9.22 -30.49 -8.15
N GLU A 398 10.09 -31.50 -8.23
CA GLU A 398 10.93 -31.96 -7.12
C GLU A 398 12.31 -31.26 -7.06
N SER A 399 12.71 -30.52 -8.10
CA SER A 399 14.03 -29.86 -8.22
C SER A 399 14.05 -28.35 -7.90
N GLY A 400 12.99 -27.81 -7.28
CA GLY A 400 12.83 -26.37 -7.00
C GLY A 400 12.87 -25.99 -5.53
N VAL A 401 14.03 -26.07 -4.87
CA VAL A 401 14.30 -25.34 -3.61
C VAL A 401 14.91 -23.98 -4.00
N LEU A 402 14.42 -22.90 -3.39
CA LEU A 402 14.68 -21.47 -3.66
C LEU A 402 13.86 -20.77 -4.76
N ALA A 403 12.56 -20.59 -4.53
CA ALA A 403 11.84 -19.36 -4.90
C ALA A 403 10.48 -19.30 -4.20
N SER A 404 10.32 -18.46 -3.17
CA SER A 404 9.02 -18.24 -2.52
C SER A 404 8.85 -16.79 -2.10
N LYS A 405 8.75 -15.90 -3.09
CA LYS A 405 8.20 -14.55 -2.87
C LYS A 405 7.57 -13.99 -4.13
N THR A 406 6.47 -14.59 -4.57
CA THR A 406 5.35 -13.94 -5.33
C THR A 406 4.37 -15.02 -5.76
N ARG A 407 3.32 -15.26 -4.97
CA ARG A 407 2.15 -15.99 -5.46
C ARG A 407 0.85 -15.47 -4.86
N THR A 408 0.63 -14.18 -5.07
CA THR A 408 -0.69 -13.56 -5.05
C THR A 408 -0.79 -12.54 -6.17
N VAL A 409 -0.57 -13.00 -7.42
CA VAL A 409 -1.19 -12.35 -8.58
C VAL A 409 -1.88 -13.43 -9.39
N SER A 410 -3.20 -13.31 -9.35
CA SER A 410 -4.21 -13.86 -10.25
C SER A 410 -3.69 -14.28 -11.62
N SER A 411 -4.12 -15.46 -12.09
CA SER A 411 -4.71 -15.78 -13.42
C SER A 411 -4.41 -14.98 -14.71
N ALA A 412 -3.70 -13.85 -14.72
CA ALA A 412 -3.48 -12.96 -15.85
C ALA A 412 -2.35 -13.45 -16.77
N GLY A 413 -1.26 -14.01 -16.22
CA GLY A 413 -0.08 -14.40 -17.01
C GLY A 413 -0.32 -15.55 -18.02
N ARG A 414 -1.31 -16.42 -17.79
CA ARG A 414 -1.65 -17.49 -18.74
C ARG A 414 -2.34 -16.96 -20.00
N PHE A 415 -3.12 -15.89 -19.87
CA PHE A 415 -3.79 -15.24 -21.00
C PHE A 415 -2.88 -14.23 -21.70
N GLU A 416 -1.97 -13.58 -20.98
CA GLU A 416 -0.97 -12.70 -21.58
C GLU A 416 0.00 -13.48 -22.48
N ASN A 417 0.48 -14.64 -22.04
CA ASN A 417 1.33 -15.50 -22.87
C ASN A 417 0.56 -16.06 -24.07
N ARG A 418 -0.72 -16.45 -23.92
CA ARG A 418 -1.55 -16.91 -25.03
C ARG A 418 -1.86 -15.78 -26.02
N HIS A 419 -2.16 -14.58 -25.53
CA HIS A 419 -2.42 -13.40 -26.34
C HIS A 419 -1.15 -12.92 -27.05
N ALA A 420 0.02 -12.96 -26.40
CA ALA A 420 1.30 -12.65 -27.03
C ALA A 420 1.65 -13.66 -28.13
N VAL A 421 1.43 -14.96 -27.89
CA VAL A 421 1.60 -16.01 -28.91
C VAL A 421 0.59 -15.82 -30.05
N GLN A 422 -0.66 -15.49 -29.76
CA GLN A 422 -1.66 -15.18 -30.78
C GLN A 422 -1.29 -13.94 -31.60
N GLN A 423 -0.75 -12.89 -30.96
CA GLN A 423 -0.26 -11.71 -31.66
C GLN A 423 0.95 -12.03 -32.54
N GLN A 424 1.88 -12.86 -32.07
CA GLN A 424 3.01 -13.33 -32.88
C GLN A 424 2.53 -14.15 -34.09
N ILE A 425 1.53 -15.02 -33.91
CA ILE A 425 0.91 -15.78 -35.00
C ILE A 425 0.23 -14.84 -36.00
N ILE A 426 -0.51 -13.82 -35.54
CA ILE A 426 -1.16 -12.83 -36.42
C ILE A 426 -0.12 -12.02 -37.20
N VAL A 427 0.99 -11.64 -36.56
CA VAL A 427 2.08 -10.92 -37.23
C VAL A 427 2.76 -11.82 -38.27
N GLN A 428 3.00 -13.08 -37.96
CA GLN A 428 3.55 -14.06 -38.91
C GLN A 428 2.59 -14.31 -40.08
N GLN A 429 1.28 -14.46 -39.83
CA GLN A 429 0.27 -14.61 -40.88
C GLN A 429 0.16 -13.36 -41.76
N ARG A 430 0.26 -12.15 -41.19
CA ARG A 430 0.30 -10.90 -41.97
C ARG A 430 1.56 -10.80 -42.81
N LYS A 431 2.70 -11.27 -42.32
CA LYS A 431 3.95 -11.31 -43.08
C LYS A 431 3.84 -12.30 -44.24
N LEU A 432 3.31 -13.49 -43.99
CA LEU A 432 3.07 -14.50 -45.03
C LEU A 432 2.10 -13.99 -46.10
N LEU A 433 1.02 -13.29 -45.70
CA LEU A 433 0.07 -12.67 -46.64
C LEU A 433 0.72 -11.57 -47.48
N LYS A 434 1.61 -10.76 -46.89
CA LYS A 434 2.39 -9.77 -47.64
C LYS A 434 3.36 -10.44 -48.62
N GLU A 435 4.06 -11.49 -48.19
CA GLU A 435 4.96 -12.26 -49.07
C GLU A 435 4.18 -12.94 -50.20
N GLN A 436 2.97 -13.45 -49.93
CA GLN A 436 2.07 -13.97 -50.96
C GLN A 436 1.57 -12.86 -51.90
N GLN A 437 1.25 -11.67 -51.38
CA GLN A 437 0.88 -10.52 -52.21
C GLN A 437 2.04 -10.04 -53.08
N GLU A 438 3.27 -10.02 -52.57
CA GLU A 438 4.48 -9.72 -53.35
C GLU A 438 4.76 -10.79 -54.41
N GLN A 439 4.49 -12.07 -54.13
CA GLN A 439 4.58 -13.12 -55.13
C GLN A 439 3.51 -12.95 -56.21
N ILE A 440 2.29 -12.58 -55.83
CA ILE A 440 1.20 -12.29 -56.79
C ILE A 440 1.55 -11.06 -57.63
N THR A 441 2.11 -9.99 -57.06
CA THR A 441 2.54 -8.83 -57.84
C THR A 441 3.68 -9.20 -58.77
N ARG A 442 4.68 -9.95 -58.31
CA ARG A 442 5.76 -10.46 -59.18
C ARG A 442 5.25 -11.36 -60.29
N LEU A 443 4.26 -12.21 -60.02
CA LEU A 443 3.64 -13.07 -61.04
C LEU A 443 2.81 -12.25 -62.03
N LYS A 444 2.09 -11.23 -61.57
CA LYS A 444 1.36 -10.29 -62.42
C LYS A 444 2.30 -9.43 -63.26
N GLU A 445 3.41 -8.97 -62.69
CA GLU A 445 4.47 -8.26 -63.40
C GLU A 445 5.11 -9.16 -64.44
N LYS A 446 5.42 -10.44 -64.12
CA LYS A 446 5.90 -11.42 -65.11
C LYS A 446 4.89 -11.70 -66.21
N GLN A 447 3.59 -11.84 -65.90
CA GLN A 447 2.54 -11.97 -66.91
C GLN A 447 2.40 -10.71 -67.76
N SER A 448 2.55 -9.53 -67.16
CA SER A 448 2.53 -8.24 -67.88
C SER A 448 3.77 -8.08 -68.76
N MET A 449 4.94 -8.52 -68.30
CA MET A 449 6.19 -8.51 -69.07
C MET A 449 6.10 -9.50 -70.23
N MET A 450 5.63 -10.73 -70.01
CA MET A 450 5.34 -11.67 -71.10
C MET A 450 4.26 -11.15 -72.05
N GLY A 451 3.23 -10.46 -71.55
CA GLY A 451 2.22 -9.82 -72.38
C GLY A 451 2.82 -8.70 -73.23
N LEU A 452 3.70 -7.86 -72.65
CA LEU A 452 4.43 -6.84 -73.37
C LEU A 452 5.45 -7.42 -74.35
N GLU A 453 6.10 -8.54 -74.03
CA GLU A 453 7.00 -9.27 -74.93
C GLU A 453 6.22 -9.89 -76.10
N LEU A 454 5.06 -10.49 -75.86
CA LEU A 454 4.15 -10.98 -76.91
C LEU A 454 3.59 -9.83 -77.76
N GLU A 455 3.26 -8.68 -77.17
CA GLU A 455 2.86 -7.49 -77.92
C GLU A 455 4.06 -6.86 -78.65
N MET A 456 5.27 -6.90 -78.11
CA MET A 456 6.51 -6.52 -78.80
C MET A 456 6.83 -7.48 -79.94
N GLU A 457 6.58 -8.77 -79.80
CA GLU A 457 6.75 -9.77 -80.84
C GLU A 457 5.68 -9.62 -81.92
N LYS A 458 4.41 -9.39 -81.55
CA LYS A 458 3.34 -9.07 -82.50
C LYS A 458 3.61 -7.76 -83.23
N THR A 459 4.07 -6.72 -82.53
CA THR A 459 4.44 -5.44 -83.16
C THR A 459 5.73 -5.55 -83.95
N SER A 460 6.70 -6.38 -83.55
CA SER A 460 7.90 -6.67 -84.35
C SER A 460 7.58 -7.52 -85.57
N GLN A 461 6.64 -8.47 -85.48
CA GLN A 461 6.10 -9.23 -86.61
C GLN A 461 5.28 -8.33 -87.55
N LEU A 462 4.47 -7.41 -87.02
CA LEU A 462 3.76 -6.39 -87.81
C LEU A 462 4.73 -5.37 -88.42
N THR A 463 5.83 -5.04 -87.74
CA THR A 463 6.87 -4.13 -88.23
C THR A 463 7.71 -4.83 -89.31
N GLN A 464 8.05 -6.12 -89.16
CA GLN A 464 8.67 -6.95 -90.18
C GLN A 464 7.78 -7.17 -91.42
N LEU A 465 6.45 -7.26 -91.25
CA LEU A 465 5.49 -7.32 -92.36
C LEU A 465 5.24 -5.94 -93.01
N SER A 466 5.52 -4.84 -92.30
CA SER A 466 5.37 -3.46 -92.81
C SER A 466 6.56 -2.94 -93.64
N VAL A 467 7.72 -3.63 -93.62
CA VAL A 467 8.93 -3.21 -94.37
C VAL A 467 8.92 -3.67 -95.85
N LEU A 468 7.93 -4.47 -96.31
CA LEU A 468 7.89 -4.96 -97.70
C LEU A 468 6.81 -4.36 -98.61
N ARG A 469 6.01 -3.39 -98.18
CA ARG A 469 5.09 -2.70 -99.11
C ARG A 469 4.77 -1.28 -98.71
N GLY A 470 5.45 -0.34 -99.34
CA GLY A 470 5.07 1.07 -99.37
C GLY A 470 3.91 1.35 -100.34
N SER A 471 3.26 2.49 -100.08
CA SER A 471 2.46 3.35 -100.98
C SER A 471 0.92 3.26 -100.94
N ARG A 472 0.36 4.22 -100.18
CA ARG A 472 -0.85 5.10 -100.34
C ARG A 472 -1.39 5.33 -101.80
N PRO A 473 -2.53 6.05 -102.05
CA PRO A 473 -3.65 6.56 -101.20
C PRO A 473 -5.10 6.54 -101.84
N MET A 474 -6.09 7.13 -101.13
CA MET A 474 -7.40 7.69 -101.57
C MET A 474 -8.56 6.69 -101.88
N SER A 475 -9.85 6.90 -101.58
CA SER A 475 -10.69 8.02 -101.09
C SER A 475 -12.12 7.52 -100.77
N CYS A 476 -12.81 8.14 -99.79
CA CYS A 476 -14.29 8.31 -99.62
C CYS A 476 -15.20 7.04 -99.57
N SER A 477 -16.32 6.93 -98.83
CA SER A 477 -17.03 7.73 -97.83
C SER A 477 -18.26 6.91 -97.36
N VAL A 478 -18.50 6.87 -96.04
CA VAL A 478 -19.79 7.06 -95.30
C VAL A 478 -20.91 5.98 -95.28
N ASP A 479 -21.11 5.43 -94.05
CA ASP A 479 -22.29 5.23 -93.17
C ASP A 479 -23.62 4.61 -93.69
N PRO A 480 -24.46 3.97 -92.83
CA PRO A 480 -25.42 4.75 -92.00
C PRO A 480 -25.86 4.11 -90.65
N LYS A 481 -26.35 4.98 -89.76
CA LYS A 481 -27.18 4.66 -88.59
C LYS A 481 -28.62 5.15 -88.87
N GLU A 482 -29.61 4.35 -88.47
CA GLU A 482 -31.05 4.57 -88.66
C GLU A 482 -31.59 5.88 -88.05
N GLN A 483 -32.65 6.46 -88.66
CA GLN A 483 -33.97 6.61 -88.02
C GLN A 483 -35.05 7.21 -88.95
N ARG A 484 -36.16 6.46 -89.09
CA ARG A 484 -37.60 6.83 -89.19
C ARG A 484 -38.08 7.94 -90.16
N ALA A 485 -38.76 7.48 -91.23
CA ALA A 485 -40.18 7.65 -91.67
C ALA A 485 -41.04 8.83 -91.14
N PRO A 486 -42.17 9.25 -91.79
CA PRO A 486 -42.98 8.49 -92.79
C PRO A 486 -43.68 9.28 -93.94
N THR A 487 -44.35 8.51 -94.83
CA THR A 487 -45.64 8.77 -95.53
C THR A 487 -45.58 8.81 -97.08
N ALA A 488 -45.90 7.65 -97.69
CA ALA A 488 -46.82 7.30 -98.81
C ALA A 488 -47.21 8.34 -99.91
N PRO A 489 -47.89 7.92 -101.01
CA PRO A 489 -47.72 6.76 -101.91
C PRO A 489 -47.82 7.16 -103.42
N ALA A 490 -47.43 6.29 -104.37
CA ALA A 490 -48.12 6.08 -105.66
C ALA A 490 -47.38 5.04 -106.55
N GLU A 491 -48.15 4.05 -106.98
CA GLU A 491 -47.95 2.98 -107.98
C GLU A 491 -47.83 3.52 -109.45
N PRO A 492 -47.79 2.69 -110.52
CA PRO A 492 -46.79 1.67 -110.89
C PRO A 492 -46.48 1.73 -112.42
N ASP A 493 -46.13 0.56 -112.99
CA ASP A 493 -46.09 0.14 -114.41
C ASP A 493 -44.74 0.21 -115.15
N SER A 494 -44.38 -0.65 -116.11
CA SER A 494 -44.73 -2.02 -116.54
C SER A 494 -44.04 -2.19 -117.92
N GLN A 495 -43.65 -3.43 -118.30
CA GLN A 495 -43.38 -3.89 -119.70
C GLN A 495 -42.05 -3.43 -120.35
N LYS A 496 -41.38 -4.13 -121.27
CA LYS A 496 -41.41 -5.46 -121.92
C LYS A 496 -40.15 -5.53 -122.82
N ALA A 497 -39.64 -6.73 -123.10
CA ALA A 497 -38.74 -7.00 -124.22
C ALA A 497 -39.46 -6.82 -125.59
N PRO A 498 -38.76 -6.66 -126.74
CA PRO A 498 -38.37 -7.81 -127.60
C PRO A 498 -37.04 -7.61 -128.38
N SER A 499 -36.22 -8.65 -128.64
CA SER A 499 -36.25 -9.64 -129.74
C SER A 499 -35.79 -9.18 -131.15
N ARG A 500 -34.65 -9.74 -131.59
CA ARG A 500 -34.25 -10.30 -132.92
C ARG A 500 -34.46 -9.46 -134.20
N LYS A 501 -33.43 -9.41 -135.06
CA LYS A 501 -33.21 -10.31 -136.23
C LYS A 501 -32.01 -9.86 -137.09
N ALA A 502 -31.33 -10.85 -137.69
CA ALA A 502 -30.25 -10.73 -138.66
C ALA A 502 -30.76 -10.96 -140.10
N VAL A 503 -30.00 -10.51 -141.11
CA VAL A 503 -30.13 -10.83 -142.55
C VAL A 503 -28.70 -11.09 -143.05
N SER A 504 -28.23 -12.33 -143.20
CA SER A 504 -28.36 -13.26 -144.35
C SER A 504 -27.78 -12.75 -145.67
N ARG A 505 -26.70 -13.40 -146.16
CA ARG A 505 -26.65 -14.09 -147.46
C ARG A 505 -25.41 -15.00 -147.59
N GLN A 506 -25.67 -16.27 -147.90
CA GLN A 506 -24.77 -17.36 -148.29
C GLN A 506 -24.61 -17.43 -149.81
N THR A 507 -23.47 -17.96 -150.28
CA THR A 507 -23.27 -18.90 -151.43
C THR A 507 -21.76 -19.12 -151.58
N CYS A 508 -21.12 -20.29 -151.79
CA CYS A 508 -21.41 -21.74 -151.89
C CYS A 508 -20.09 -22.48 -151.51
N PRO A 509 -20.08 -23.72 -150.99
CA PRO A 509 -18.85 -24.37 -150.54
C PRO A 509 -18.30 -25.44 -151.51
N HIS A 510 -16.98 -25.39 -151.77
CA HIS A 510 -16.18 -26.45 -152.39
C HIS A 510 -15.83 -27.56 -151.36
N PRO A 511 -15.58 -28.82 -151.79
CA PRO A 511 -15.67 -30.05 -150.98
C PRO A 511 -14.58 -30.27 -149.90
N ILE A 512 -13.84 -29.23 -149.49
CA ILE A 512 -12.88 -29.26 -148.36
C ILE A 512 -13.48 -28.66 -147.08
N ILE A 513 -14.55 -27.85 -147.19
CA ILE A 513 -15.21 -27.17 -146.06
C ILE A 513 -16.07 -28.15 -145.23
N THR A 514 -16.62 -29.20 -145.85
CA THR A 514 -17.46 -30.22 -145.20
C THR A 514 -16.72 -31.04 -144.12
N ALA A 515 -15.42 -31.28 -144.27
CA ALA A 515 -14.60 -31.97 -143.26
C ALA A 515 -14.10 -31.05 -142.12
N MET A 516 -14.20 -29.73 -142.29
CA MET A 516 -13.87 -28.72 -141.27
C MET A 516 -15.10 -28.37 -140.42
N GLU A 517 -16.28 -28.30 -141.03
CA GLU A 517 -17.56 -28.06 -140.34
C GLU A 517 -17.96 -29.19 -139.39
N ALA A 518 -17.68 -30.45 -139.74
CA ALA A 518 -17.90 -31.58 -138.84
C ALA A 518 -16.99 -31.55 -137.59
N ARG A 519 -15.75 -31.02 -137.74
CA ARG A 519 -14.84 -30.77 -136.60
C ARG A 519 -15.24 -29.55 -135.78
N ALA A 520 -15.85 -28.54 -136.38
CA ALA A 520 -16.36 -27.36 -135.68
C ALA A 520 -17.61 -27.66 -134.83
N ARG A 521 -18.53 -28.51 -135.32
CA ARG A 521 -19.74 -28.91 -134.59
C ARG A 521 -19.42 -29.69 -133.31
N ARG A 522 -18.50 -30.67 -133.36
CA ARG A 522 -18.07 -31.42 -132.17
C ARG A 522 -17.39 -30.55 -131.09
N ARG A 523 -16.66 -29.50 -131.49
CA ARG A 523 -16.07 -28.53 -130.52
C ARG A 523 -17.12 -27.58 -129.93
N ALA A 524 -18.19 -27.27 -130.65
CA ALA A 524 -19.27 -26.41 -130.16
C ALA A 524 -20.17 -27.14 -129.16
N GLU A 525 -20.44 -28.43 -129.38
CA GLU A 525 -21.19 -29.28 -128.45
C GLU A 525 -20.45 -29.46 -127.11
N GLN A 526 -19.14 -29.74 -127.15
CA GLN A 526 -18.31 -29.82 -125.94
C GLN A 526 -18.24 -28.49 -125.17
N ARG A 527 -18.25 -27.34 -125.85
CA ARG A 527 -18.27 -26.02 -125.19
C ARG A 527 -19.60 -25.75 -124.50
N LYS A 528 -20.73 -26.13 -125.11
CA LYS A 528 -22.07 -25.99 -124.50
C LYS A 528 -22.23 -26.87 -123.28
N GLU A 529 -21.77 -28.12 -123.31
CA GLU A 529 -21.80 -29.02 -122.14
C GLU A 529 -20.95 -28.47 -120.98
N ILE A 530 -19.79 -27.88 -121.28
CA ILE A 530 -18.94 -27.23 -120.27
C ILE A 530 -19.60 -25.96 -119.71
N GLU A 531 -20.29 -25.16 -120.53
CA GLU A 531 -21.00 -23.96 -120.09
C GLU A 531 -22.22 -24.27 -119.23
N GLU A 532 -23.00 -25.31 -119.55
CA GLU A 532 -24.14 -25.74 -118.72
C GLU A 532 -23.70 -26.32 -117.38
N LEU A 533 -22.58 -27.07 -117.35
CA LEU A 533 -21.97 -27.52 -116.10
C LEU A 533 -21.40 -26.36 -115.26
N LYS A 534 -20.92 -25.29 -115.91
CA LYS A 534 -20.49 -24.07 -115.20
C LYS A 534 -21.67 -23.31 -114.63
N ARG A 535 -22.76 -23.14 -115.38
CA ARG A 535 -23.99 -22.48 -114.88
C ARG A 535 -24.61 -23.23 -113.71
N LYS A 536 -24.73 -24.55 -113.80
CA LYS A 536 -25.24 -25.36 -112.67
C LYS A 536 -24.35 -25.24 -111.43
N LYS A 537 -23.02 -25.18 -111.58
CA LYS A 537 -22.09 -24.97 -110.47
C LYS A 537 -22.15 -23.54 -109.91
N GLU A 538 -22.49 -22.55 -110.71
CA GLU A 538 -22.69 -21.16 -110.26
C GLU A 538 -24.02 -21.04 -109.50
N GLU A 539 -25.09 -21.68 -109.97
CA GLU A 539 -26.38 -21.70 -109.30
C GLU A 539 -26.34 -22.45 -107.96
N THR A 540 -25.65 -23.61 -107.89
CA THR A 540 -25.47 -24.31 -106.60
C THR A 540 -24.63 -23.49 -105.63
N LYS A 541 -23.58 -22.81 -106.09
CA LYS A 541 -22.77 -21.91 -105.24
C LYS A 541 -23.59 -20.72 -104.74
N LEU A 542 -24.44 -20.13 -105.57
CA LEU A 542 -25.31 -19.02 -105.16
C LEU A 542 -26.39 -19.48 -104.18
N ALA A 543 -26.91 -20.70 -104.33
CA ALA A 543 -27.85 -21.29 -103.38
C ALA A 543 -27.17 -21.63 -102.03
N GLU A 544 -25.95 -22.15 -102.05
CA GLU A 544 -25.14 -22.42 -100.86
C GLU A 544 -24.81 -21.13 -100.09
N MET A 545 -24.46 -20.04 -100.79
CA MET A 545 -24.20 -18.75 -100.15
C MET A 545 -25.46 -18.17 -99.50
N LYS A 546 -26.63 -18.28 -100.15
CA LYS A 546 -27.91 -17.82 -99.58
C LYS A 546 -28.35 -18.66 -98.38
N ALA A 547 -28.21 -19.98 -98.46
CA ALA A 547 -28.50 -20.87 -97.34
C ALA A 547 -27.57 -20.61 -96.14
N ALA A 548 -26.28 -20.33 -96.40
CA ALA A 548 -25.32 -19.97 -95.36
C ALA A 548 -25.62 -18.59 -94.74
N GLU A 549 -26.08 -17.61 -95.51
CA GLU A 549 -26.50 -16.30 -94.98
C GLU A 549 -27.78 -16.40 -94.13
N GLU A 550 -28.78 -17.18 -94.55
CA GLU A 550 -30.00 -17.41 -93.75
C GLU A 550 -29.71 -18.16 -92.44
N GLN A 551 -28.78 -19.12 -92.44
CA GLN A 551 -28.34 -19.78 -91.22
C GLN A 551 -27.67 -18.80 -90.26
N ARG A 552 -26.78 -17.93 -90.77
CA ARG A 552 -26.15 -16.88 -89.97
C ARG A 552 -27.17 -15.91 -89.38
N GLN A 553 -28.21 -15.53 -90.13
CA GLN A 553 -29.25 -14.64 -89.61
C GLN A 553 -30.09 -15.29 -88.52
N ARG A 554 -30.39 -16.59 -88.62
CA ARG A 554 -31.11 -17.33 -87.57
C ARG A 554 -30.26 -17.48 -86.31
N GLU A 555 -28.98 -17.81 -86.47
CA GLU A 555 -28.02 -17.87 -85.36
C GLU A 555 -27.90 -16.50 -84.68
N GLU A 556 -27.79 -15.40 -85.44
CA GLU A 556 -27.76 -14.04 -84.88
C GLU A 556 -29.05 -13.67 -84.14
N GLU A 557 -30.23 -14.07 -84.64
CA GLU A 557 -31.50 -13.83 -83.95
C GLU A 557 -31.63 -14.65 -82.67
N GLU A 558 -31.20 -15.91 -82.68
CA GLU A 558 -31.18 -16.77 -81.50
C GLU A 558 -30.17 -16.27 -80.46
N GLU A 559 -28.99 -15.82 -80.89
CA GLU A 559 -28.01 -15.17 -80.01
C GLU A 559 -28.57 -13.86 -79.41
N LYS A 560 -29.28 -13.04 -80.20
CA LYS A 560 -29.95 -11.83 -79.69
C LYS A 560 -31.03 -12.17 -78.66
N ARG A 561 -31.80 -13.24 -78.88
CA ARG A 561 -32.82 -13.72 -77.92
C ARG A 561 -32.18 -14.26 -76.64
N GLN A 562 -31.16 -15.10 -76.75
CA GLN A 562 -30.41 -15.62 -75.59
C GLN A 562 -29.70 -14.51 -74.81
N ALA A 563 -29.12 -13.51 -75.49
CA ALA A 563 -28.52 -12.35 -74.84
C ALA A 563 -29.56 -11.48 -74.13
N ALA A 564 -30.78 -11.36 -74.65
CA ALA A 564 -31.87 -10.66 -74.00
C ALA A 564 -32.39 -11.39 -72.75
N GLU A 565 -32.46 -12.72 -72.79
CA GLU A 565 -32.84 -13.54 -71.63
C GLU A 565 -31.79 -13.50 -70.53
N ARG A 566 -30.49 -13.64 -70.87
CA ARG A 566 -29.39 -13.46 -69.91
C ARG A 566 -29.45 -12.10 -69.22
N LYS A 567 -29.69 -11.02 -69.97
CA LYS A 567 -29.88 -9.67 -69.40
C LYS A 567 -31.11 -9.55 -68.49
N ARG A 568 -32.18 -10.31 -68.74
CA ARG A 568 -33.38 -10.33 -67.88
C ARG A 568 -33.12 -11.11 -66.60
N GLU A 569 -32.41 -12.23 -66.68
CA GLU A 569 -32.01 -13.04 -65.54
C GLU A 569 -31.00 -12.32 -64.66
N GLU A 570 -29.98 -11.68 -65.25
CA GLU A 570 -29.02 -10.83 -64.55
C GLU A 570 -29.72 -9.71 -63.77
N LYS A 571 -30.69 -9.02 -64.39
CA LYS A 571 -31.50 -7.99 -63.70
C LYS A 571 -32.35 -8.55 -62.54
N ARG A 572 -32.86 -9.78 -62.65
CA ARG A 572 -33.59 -10.44 -61.56
C ARG A 572 -32.66 -10.77 -60.40
N LEU A 573 -31.47 -11.30 -60.70
CA LEU A 573 -30.44 -11.60 -59.71
C LEU A 573 -29.89 -10.34 -59.05
N GLU A 574 -29.72 -9.25 -59.81
CA GLU A 574 -29.32 -7.95 -59.26
C GLU A 574 -30.38 -7.40 -58.29
N ARG A 575 -31.67 -7.44 -58.65
CA ARG A 575 -32.75 -7.04 -57.74
C ARG A 575 -32.77 -7.87 -56.46
N GLN A 576 -32.62 -9.19 -56.56
CA GLN A 576 -32.54 -10.07 -55.39
C GLN A 576 -31.34 -9.72 -54.50
N ARG A 577 -30.15 -9.49 -55.10
CA ARG A 577 -28.96 -9.05 -54.37
C ARG A 577 -29.13 -7.67 -53.72
N GLU A 578 -29.81 -6.75 -54.38
CA GLU A 578 -30.12 -5.43 -53.84
C GLU A 578 -31.12 -5.50 -52.67
N GLU A 579 -32.16 -6.32 -52.79
CA GLU A 579 -33.12 -6.59 -51.71
C GLU A 579 -32.44 -7.28 -50.52
N GLU A 580 -31.56 -8.24 -50.75
CA GLU A 580 -30.75 -8.86 -49.70
C GLU A 580 -29.84 -7.84 -49.01
N LYS A 581 -29.19 -6.97 -49.77
CA LYS A 581 -28.39 -5.86 -49.22
C LYS A 581 -29.26 -4.88 -48.41
N ARG A 582 -30.49 -4.58 -48.86
CA ARG A 582 -31.45 -3.74 -48.12
C ARG A 582 -31.84 -4.41 -46.80
N ARG A 583 -32.25 -5.69 -46.83
CA ARG A 583 -32.57 -6.48 -45.63
C ARG A 583 -31.39 -6.57 -44.66
N GLN A 584 -30.17 -6.73 -45.16
CA GLN A 584 -28.96 -6.71 -44.33
C GLN A 584 -28.74 -5.34 -43.67
N ARG A 585 -28.93 -4.23 -44.40
CA ARG A 585 -28.83 -2.88 -43.84
C ARG A 585 -29.89 -2.62 -42.77
N GLU A 586 -31.13 -3.01 -43.01
CA GLU A 586 -32.22 -2.88 -42.04
C GLU A 586 -31.93 -3.68 -40.76
N ARG A 587 -31.50 -4.94 -40.89
CA ARG A 587 -31.07 -5.76 -39.74
C ARG A 587 -29.92 -5.11 -38.97
N LEU A 588 -28.93 -4.56 -39.66
CA LEU A 588 -27.82 -3.85 -39.01
C LEU A 588 -28.30 -2.58 -38.30
N GLN A 589 -29.23 -1.83 -38.89
CA GLN A 589 -29.83 -0.66 -38.26
C GLN A 589 -30.64 -1.03 -37.01
N GLU A 590 -31.40 -2.11 -37.05
CA GLU A 590 -32.14 -2.63 -35.89
C GLU A 590 -31.21 -3.07 -34.77
N LEU A 591 -30.17 -3.84 -35.10
CA LEU A 591 -29.14 -4.26 -34.14
C LEU A 591 -28.40 -3.06 -33.55
N MET A 592 -28.07 -2.06 -34.37
CA MET A 592 -27.52 -0.81 -33.88
C MET A 592 -28.49 -0.09 -32.95
N ARG A 593 -29.78 0.00 -33.29
CA ARG A 593 -30.79 0.64 -32.43
C ARG A 593 -30.89 -0.05 -31.07
N LEU A 594 -30.96 -1.38 -31.06
CA LEU A 594 -30.98 -2.18 -29.82
C LEU A 594 -29.70 -2.00 -29.01
N ALA A 595 -28.54 -1.96 -29.67
CA ALA A 595 -27.27 -1.71 -29.01
C ALA A 595 -27.22 -0.30 -28.38
N HIS A 596 -27.69 0.73 -29.08
CA HIS A 596 -27.77 2.09 -28.54
C HIS A 596 -28.76 2.19 -27.37
N GLN A 597 -29.93 1.54 -27.48
CA GLN A 597 -30.90 1.48 -26.38
C GLN A 597 -30.31 0.79 -25.16
N HIS A 598 -29.68 -0.38 -25.33
CA HIS A 598 -29.01 -1.09 -24.25
C HIS A 598 -27.84 -0.27 -23.65
N TYR A 599 -27.07 0.42 -24.49
CA TYR A 599 -26.00 1.30 -24.04
C TYR A 599 -26.56 2.45 -23.19
N ASN A 600 -27.61 3.12 -23.67
CA ASN A 600 -28.25 4.23 -22.97
C ASN A 600 -28.89 3.79 -21.65
N THR A 601 -29.62 2.66 -21.63
CA THR A 601 -30.22 2.14 -20.39
C THR A 601 -29.17 1.72 -19.37
N THR A 602 -28.07 1.10 -19.83
CA THR A 602 -26.95 0.71 -18.96
C THR A 602 -26.20 1.92 -18.45
N LEU A 603 -25.95 2.93 -19.29
CA LEU A 603 -25.30 4.18 -18.91
C LEU A 603 -26.14 4.91 -17.85
N LEU A 604 -27.42 5.14 -18.12
CA LEU A 604 -28.34 5.81 -17.20
C LEU A 604 -28.49 5.04 -15.90
N SER A 605 -28.73 3.73 -15.95
CA SER A 605 -28.98 2.94 -14.75
C SER A 605 -27.70 2.67 -13.97
N ARG A 606 -26.66 2.11 -14.60
CA ARG A 606 -25.46 1.63 -13.91
C ARG A 606 -24.41 2.71 -13.66
N ARG A 607 -24.26 3.68 -14.56
CA ARG A 607 -23.25 4.75 -14.43
C ARG A 607 -23.83 6.08 -13.94
N GLY A 608 -25.13 6.31 -14.12
CA GLY A 608 -25.83 7.51 -13.63
C GLY A 608 -26.55 7.30 -12.29
N LEU A 609 -27.74 6.70 -12.35
CA LEU A 609 -28.71 6.62 -11.25
C LEU A 609 -28.20 5.78 -10.07
N VAL A 610 -27.58 4.61 -10.30
CA VAL A 610 -27.08 3.76 -9.21
C VAL A 610 -25.96 4.46 -8.41
N PRO A 611 -24.92 5.04 -9.04
CA PRO A 611 -23.93 5.85 -8.34
C PRO A 611 -24.55 7.05 -7.64
N TRP A 612 -25.52 7.73 -8.26
CA TRP A 612 -26.20 8.87 -7.64
C TRP A 612 -27.00 8.47 -6.39
N LYS A 613 -27.76 7.37 -6.45
CA LYS A 613 -28.46 6.81 -5.29
C LYS A 613 -27.48 6.44 -4.16
N ARG A 614 -26.34 5.84 -4.50
CA ARG A 614 -25.27 5.55 -3.53
C ARG A 614 -24.70 6.83 -2.91
N LEU A 615 -24.51 7.89 -3.70
CA LEU A 615 -24.05 9.19 -3.23
C LEU A 615 -25.05 9.83 -2.25
N ILE A 616 -26.35 9.75 -2.55
CA ILE A 616 -27.42 10.21 -1.66
C ILE A 616 -27.41 9.42 -0.35
N GLN A 617 -27.31 8.08 -0.42
CA GLN A 617 -27.22 7.22 0.76
C GLN A 617 -25.98 7.53 1.61
N LEU A 618 -24.82 7.75 0.97
CA LEU A 618 -23.60 8.15 1.67
C LEU A 618 -23.76 9.52 2.34
N LYS A 619 -24.41 10.49 1.67
CA LYS A 619 -24.74 11.77 2.28
C LYS A 619 -25.65 11.59 3.50
N GLN A 620 -26.72 10.81 3.39
CA GLN A 620 -27.63 10.52 4.49
C GLN A 620 -26.90 9.88 5.68
N ALA A 621 -26.12 8.81 5.42
CA ALA A 621 -25.31 8.15 6.45
C ALA A 621 -24.28 9.10 7.10
N SER A 622 -23.68 10.02 6.33
CA SER A 622 -22.75 11.01 6.88
C SER A 622 -23.45 12.04 7.78
N VAL A 623 -24.69 12.43 7.44
CA VAL A 623 -25.51 13.33 8.27
C VAL A 623 -25.93 12.63 9.56
N GLU A 624 -26.41 11.39 9.48
CA GLU A 624 -26.76 10.58 10.66
C GLU A 624 -25.55 10.39 11.59
N LEU A 625 -24.37 10.11 11.03
CA LEU A 625 -23.14 10.00 11.79
C LEU A 625 -22.76 11.33 12.46
N ALA A 626 -22.91 12.45 11.76
CA ALA A 626 -22.66 13.78 12.33
C ALA A 626 -23.64 14.10 13.47
N GLU A 627 -24.92 13.79 13.31
CA GLU A 627 -25.93 13.94 14.36
C GLU A 627 -25.61 13.08 15.58
N ASN A 628 -25.25 11.82 15.38
CA ASN A 628 -24.86 10.92 16.47
C ASN A 628 -23.62 11.44 17.20
N HIS A 629 -22.61 11.92 16.47
CA HIS A 629 -21.45 12.58 17.09
C HIS A 629 -21.83 13.84 17.86
N HIS A 630 -22.75 14.65 17.34
CA HIS A 630 -23.25 15.84 18.03
C HIS A 630 -23.97 15.46 19.33
N ARG A 631 -24.93 14.52 19.27
CA ARG A 631 -25.67 13.99 20.43
C ARG A 631 -24.71 13.46 21.50
N LEU A 632 -23.74 12.63 21.11
CA LEU A 632 -22.72 12.10 22.04
C LEU A 632 -21.83 13.19 22.63
N ASN A 633 -21.43 14.20 21.86
CA ASN A 633 -20.64 15.32 22.36
C ASN A 633 -21.44 16.18 23.36
N VAL A 634 -22.71 16.44 23.09
CA VAL A 634 -23.59 17.16 24.01
C VAL A 634 -23.74 16.37 25.31
N LEU A 635 -24.07 15.08 25.24
CA LEU A 635 -24.16 14.20 26.40
C LEU A 635 -22.85 14.18 27.20
N LYS A 636 -21.70 14.04 26.52
CA LYS A 636 -20.38 14.07 27.17
C LYS A 636 -20.12 15.41 27.87
N ARG A 637 -20.47 16.55 27.25
CA ARG A 637 -20.33 17.87 27.86
C ARG A 637 -21.23 18.02 29.09
N CYS A 638 -22.47 17.57 29.02
CA CYS A 638 -23.40 17.60 30.15
C CYS A 638 -22.91 16.72 31.31
N ILE A 639 -22.49 15.49 31.02
CA ILE A 639 -21.98 14.56 32.05
C ILE A 639 -20.68 15.10 32.67
N LEU A 640 -19.76 15.65 31.88
CA LEU A 640 -18.54 16.27 32.40
C LEU A 640 -18.85 17.52 33.25
N GLY A 641 -19.78 18.37 32.81
CA GLY A 641 -20.23 19.52 33.58
C GLY A 641 -20.87 19.11 34.91
N TRP A 642 -21.72 18.08 34.89
CA TRP A 642 -22.31 17.50 36.10
C TRP A 642 -21.26 16.87 37.02
N GLN A 643 -20.31 16.12 36.46
CA GLN A 643 -19.19 15.55 37.22
C GLN A 643 -18.33 16.64 37.87
N GLN A 644 -18.06 17.72 37.15
CA GLN A 644 -17.32 18.85 37.70
C GLN A 644 -18.10 19.53 38.82
N HIS A 645 -19.39 19.84 38.61
CA HIS A 645 -20.24 20.46 39.62
C HIS A 645 -20.39 19.60 40.87
N THR A 646 -20.55 18.29 40.73
CA THR A 646 -20.62 17.36 41.86
C THR A 646 -19.31 17.30 42.63
N ARG A 647 -18.15 17.26 41.94
CA ARG A 647 -16.83 17.34 42.58
C ARG A 647 -16.63 18.66 43.32
N GLU A 648 -16.94 19.79 42.69
CA GLU A 648 -16.87 21.11 43.32
C GLU A 648 -17.77 21.17 44.56
N SER A 649 -19.01 20.71 44.45
CA SER A 649 -19.96 20.65 45.57
C SER A 649 -19.48 19.78 46.73
N VAL A 650 -18.85 18.63 46.46
CA VAL A 650 -18.26 17.77 47.49
C VAL A 650 -17.05 18.47 48.11
N SER A 651 -16.15 19.01 47.31
CA SER A 651 -14.96 19.72 47.81
C SER A 651 -15.31 20.94 48.66
N GLU A 652 -16.38 21.66 48.33
CA GLU A 652 -16.88 22.77 49.16
C GLU A 652 -17.40 22.29 50.51
N LYS A 653 -18.13 21.18 50.53
CA LYS A 653 -18.65 20.58 51.77
C LYS A 653 -17.51 20.08 52.65
N GLU A 654 -16.53 19.40 52.07
CA GLU A 654 -15.31 18.98 52.75
C GLU A 654 -14.55 20.19 53.32
N ALA A 655 -14.31 21.23 52.52
CA ALA A 655 -13.65 22.44 52.99
C ALA A 655 -14.44 23.18 54.09
N ARG A 656 -15.78 23.09 54.11
CA ARG A 656 -16.61 23.62 55.21
C ARG A 656 -16.47 22.76 56.47
N ALA A 657 -16.45 21.44 56.31
CA ALA A 657 -16.25 20.50 57.41
C ALA A 657 -14.85 20.68 58.04
N ASP A 658 -13.80 20.77 57.23
CA ASP A 658 -12.42 20.99 57.67
C ASP A 658 -12.27 22.30 58.44
N ARG A 659 -12.83 23.40 57.90
CA ARG A 659 -12.82 24.70 58.59
C ARG A 659 -13.56 24.67 59.94
N SER A 660 -14.59 23.85 60.05
CA SER A 660 -15.35 23.67 61.29
C SER A 660 -14.57 22.82 62.27
N TYR A 661 -13.98 21.71 61.80
CA TYR A 661 -13.12 20.83 62.59
C TYR A 661 -11.89 21.57 63.14
N GLN A 662 -11.21 22.37 62.32
CA GLN A 662 -10.11 23.23 62.76
C GLN A 662 -10.55 24.20 63.86
N ARG A 663 -11.73 24.83 63.71
CA ARG A 663 -12.30 25.71 64.76
C ARG A 663 -12.57 24.94 66.06
N PHE A 664 -13.15 23.75 65.99
CA PHE A 664 -13.37 22.91 67.17
C PHE A 664 -12.06 22.47 67.83
N LEU A 665 -11.05 22.11 67.04
CA LEU A 665 -9.72 21.77 67.55
C LEU A 665 -9.07 22.96 68.27
N LEU A 666 -9.13 24.15 67.68
CA LEU A 666 -8.62 25.38 68.31
C LEU A 666 -9.40 25.72 69.59
N GLN A 667 -10.72 25.58 69.59
CA GLN A 667 -11.52 25.80 70.80
C GLN A 667 -11.18 24.79 71.89
N ARG A 668 -10.98 23.51 71.53
CA ARG A 668 -10.57 22.46 72.47
C ARG A 668 -9.17 22.72 73.02
N SER A 669 -8.20 23.09 72.19
CA SER A 669 -6.84 23.36 72.63
C SER A 669 -6.77 24.59 73.54
N LEU A 670 -7.47 25.67 73.20
CA LEU A 670 -7.59 26.86 74.05
C LEU A 670 -8.26 26.53 75.39
N ASN A 671 -9.31 25.71 75.39
CA ASN A 671 -9.96 25.27 76.62
C ASN A 671 -9.05 24.41 77.49
N CYS A 672 -8.28 23.48 76.89
CA CYS A 672 -7.26 22.72 77.61
C CYS A 672 -6.20 23.65 78.22
N TRP A 673 -5.72 24.64 77.47
CA TRP A 673 -4.75 25.62 77.96
C TRP A 673 -5.30 26.46 79.11
N LYS A 674 -6.56 26.94 79.01
CA LYS A 674 -7.25 27.64 80.10
C LYS A 674 -7.35 26.76 81.36
N ARG A 675 -7.78 25.51 81.22
CA ARG A 675 -7.84 24.54 82.34
C ARG A 675 -6.46 24.32 82.97
N MET A 676 -5.40 24.20 82.18
CA MET A 676 -4.03 24.06 82.67
C MET A 676 -3.55 25.30 83.43
N ARG A 677 -3.90 26.50 82.96
CA ARG A 677 -3.62 27.76 83.65
C ARG A 677 -4.37 27.83 84.98
N ASP A 678 -5.67 27.51 84.97
CA ASP A 678 -6.50 27.57 86.18
C ASP A 678 -6.03 26.53 87.22
N MET A 679 -5.65 25.31 86.79
CA MET A 679 -5.08 24.30 87.67
C MET A 679 -3.75 24.75 88.29
N ARG A 680 -2.87 25.39 87.52
CA ARG A 680 -1.63 25.98 88.04
C ARG A 680 -1.92 27.07 89.07
N ARG A 681 -2.84 27.98 88.77
CA ARG A 681 -3.25 29.03 89.70
C ARG A 681 -3.79 28.45 91.02
N ILE A 682 -4.63 27.41 90.96
CA ILE A 682 -5.15 26.75 92.17
C ILE A 682 -4.01 26.10 92.97
N GLN A 683 -3.02 25.51 92.30
CA GLN A 683 -1.84 24.95 92.99
C GLN A 683 -0.99 26.04 93.66
N GLU A 684 -0.77 27.18 93.00
CA GLU A 684 -0.07 28.34 93.55
C GLU A 684 -0.82 28.91 94.76
N GLU A 685 -2.13 29.13 94.66
CA GLU A 685 -2.96 29.63 95.77
C GLU A 685 -2.92 28.67 96.99
N ARG A 686 -2.93 27.35 96.75
CA ARG A 686 -2.77 26.34 97.80
C ARG A 686 -1.37 26.36 98.42
N ALA A 687 -0.33 26.49 97.60
CA ALA A 687 1.06 26.59 98.06
C ALA A 687 1.26 27.86 98.90
N ASP A 688 0.73 28.99 98.46
CA ASP A 688 0.75 30.26 99.20
C ASP A 688 0.02 30.16 100.53
N HIS A 689 -1.18 29.57 100.55
CA HIS A 689 -1.92 29.36 101.79
C HIS A 689 -1.13 28.47 102.77
N PHE A 690 -0.54 27.38 102.27
CA PHE A 690 0.30 26.50 103.06
C PHE A 690 1.53 27.23 103.60
N TYR A 691 2.24 27.99 102.76
CA TYR A 691 3.41 28.77 103.14
C TYR A 691 3.08 29.82 104.19
N ARG A 692 2.01 30.59 104.00
CA ARG A 692 1.54 31.60 104.98
C ARG A 692 1.19 30.95 106.31
N LYS A 693 0.42 29.86 106.30
CA LYS A 693 0.02 29.12 107.51
C LYS A 693 1.24 28.54 108.24
N HIS A 694 2.16 27.93 107.50
CA HIS A 694 3.40 27.37 108.06
C HIS A 694 4.28 28.46 108.66
N THR A 695 4.48 29.57 107.95
CA THR A 695 5.28 30.71 108.42
C THR A 695 4.68 31.34 109.67
N LEU A 696 3.36 31.57 109.67
CA LEU A 696 2.66 32.12 110.84
C LEU A 696 2.76 31.18 112.04
N ARG A 697 2.56 29.87 111.86
CA ARG A 697 2.75 28.89 112.93
C ARG A 697 4.19 28.91 113.47
N ARG A 698 5.19 28.98 112.60
CA ARG A 698 6.61 29.06 112.99
C ARG A 698 6.91 30.32 113.79
N VAL A 699 6.38 31.48 113.37
CA VAL A 699 6.55 32.75 114.09
C VAL A 699 5.85 32.72 115.43
N LEU A 700 4.60 32.24 115.51
CA LEU A 700 3.87 32.13 116.78
C LEU A 700 4.57 31.18 117.76
N LEU A 701 5.08 30.03 117.28
CA LEU A 701 5.88 29.14 118.11
C LEU A 701 7.15 29.83 118.61
N GLY A 702 7.88 30.51 117.74
CA GLY A 702 9.07 31.28 118.15
C GLY A 702 8.76 32.40 119.16
N LEU A 703 7.61 33.06 119.04
CA LEU A 703 7.15 34.07 120.01
C LEU A 703 6.76 33.42 121.34
N LEU A 704 6.08 32.27 121.33
CA LEU A 704 5.77 31.51 122.54
C LEU A 704 7.06 31.07 123.24
N ASP A 705 8.01 30.52 122.49
CA ASP A 705 9.31 30.11 123.02
C ASP A 705 10.03 31.31 123.66
N HIS A 706 10.07 32.46 122.98
CA HIS A 706 10.66 33.67 123.54
C HIS A 706 9.94 34.15 124.82
N VAL A 707 8.61 34.21 124.82
CA VAL A 707 7.84 34.60 126.02
C VAL A 707 8.08 33.60 127.17
N THR A 708 8.16 32.30 126.89
CA THR A 708 8.47 31.31 127.92
C THR A 708 9.88 31.50 128.48
N GLN A 709 10.87 31.82 127.64
CA GLN A 709 12.23 32.14 128.08
C GLN A 709 12.25 33.39 128.96
N GLU A 710 11.59 34.47 128.56
CA GLU A 710 11.47 35.69 129.38
C GLU A 710 10.79 35.41 130.73
N ARG A 711 9.72 34.60 130.75
CA ARG A 711 9.04 34.19 132.00
C ARG A 711 9.94 33.38 132.91
N LEU A 712 10.77 32.49 132.37
CA LEU A 712 11.75 31.73 133.14
C LEU A 712 12.81 32.67 133.74
N VAL A 713 13.31 33.63 132.96
CA VAL A 713 14.25 34.65 133.44
C VAL A 713 13.62 35.52 134.53
N GLU A 714 12.37 35.95 134.37
CA GLU A 714 11.62 36.67 135.39
C GLU A 714 11.50 35.85 136.68
N LEU A 715 11.15 34.56 136.57
CA LEU A 715 11.04 33.65 137.72
C LEU A 715 12.38 33.48 138.44
N ASP A 716 13.46 33.29 137.69
CA ASP A 716 14.82 33.20 138.26
C ASP A 716 15.20 34.50 138.98
N SER A 717 14.88 35.66 138.41
CA SER A 717 15.12 36.96 139.05
C SER A 717 14.31 37.13 140.34
N GLN A 718 13.06 36.63 140.38
CA GLN A 718 12.22 36.65 141.57
C GLN A 718 12.76 35.72 142.64
N ASN A 719 13.19 34.51 142.27
CA ASN A 719 13.82 33.55 143.18
C ASN A 719 15.09 34.17 143.80
N LEU A 720 15.95 34.77 142.99
CA LEU A 720 17.15 35.49 143.47
C LEU A 720 16.77 36.64 144.42
N ALA A 721 15.74 37.43 144.09
CA ALA A 721 15.27 38.52 144.95
C ALA A 721 14.71 38.00 146.29
N GLN A 722 14.00 36.87 146.28
CA GLN A 722 13.53 36.18 147.48
C GLN A 722 14.71 35.71 148.34
N GLU A 723 15.70 35.02 147.75
CA GLU A 723 16.92 34.62 148.46
C GLU A 723 17.63 35.83 149.09
N HIS A 724 17.73 36.95 148.38
CA HIS A 724 18.31 38.18 148.91
C HIS A 724 17.50 38.75 150.08
N ASN A 725 16.16 38.74 150.00
CA ASN A 725 15.31 39.18 151.09
C ASN A 725 15.40 38.25 152.31
N ASP A 726 15.44 36.94 152.10
CA ASP A 726 15.62 35.95 153.17
C ASP A 726 16.97 36.14 153.86
N ARG A 727 18.05 36.31 153.10
CA ARG A 727 19.38 36.68 153.63
C ARG A 727 19.30 37.99 154.42
N ARG A 728 18.61 39.01 153.91
CA ARG A 728 18.41 40.29 154.62
C ARG A 728 17.64 40.11 155.94
N ILE A 729 16.57 39.32 155.94
CA ILE A 729 15.75 39.03 157.12
C ILE A 729 16.62 38.26 158.14
N LEU A 730 17.33 37.22 157.72
CA LEU A 730 18.25 36.46 158.57
C LEU A 730 19.34 37.37 159.18
N LEU A 731 19.92 38.28 158.41
CA LEU A 731 20.89 39.24 158.93
C LEU A 731 20.26 40.20 159.94
N LYS A 732 19.04 40.71 159.68
CA LYS A 732 18.32 41.58 160.63
C LYS A 732 17.94 40.82 161.91
N THR A 733 17.50 39.57 161.82
CA THR A 733 17.17 38.76 163.01
C THR A 733 18.42 38.43 163.81
N LEU A 734 19.55 38.10 163.16
CA LEU A 734 20.85 37.93 163.83
C LEU A 734 21.34 39.22 164.50
N GLN A 735 21.17 40.39 163.85
CA GLN A 735 21.47 41.68 164.47
C GLN A 735 20.57 41.95 165.68
N ALA A 736 19.27 41.73 165.57
CA ALA A 736 18.33 41.87 166.68
C ALA A 736 18.68 40.91 167.83
N TRP A 737 19.06 39.67 167.53
CA TRP A 737 19.52 38.69 168.52
C TRP A 737 20.83 39.13 169.21
N ARG A 738 21.79 39.69 168.47
CA ARG A 738 23.01 40.28 169.06
C ARG A 738 22.73 41.46 169.98
N GLN A 739 21.68 42.24 169.68
CA GLN A 739 21.23 43.35 170.53
C GLN A 739 20.32 42.90 171.68
N LEU A 740 19.81 41.66 171.66
CA LEU A 740 18.90 41.17 172.70
C LEU A 740 19.49 41.24 174.12
N PRO A 741 20.77 40.90 174.38
CA PRO A 741 21.35 41.05 175.70
C PRO A 741 21.42 42.50 176.18
N SER A 742 21.67 43.48 175.28
CA SER A 742 21.69 44.89 175.67
C SER A 742 20.27 45.37 176.00
N VAL A 743 19.28 45.00 175.19
CA VAL A 743 17.86 45.26 175.45
C VAL A 743 17.39 44.61 176.75
N LEU A 744 17.70 43.34 176.99
CA LEU A 744 17.37 42.64 178.24
C LEU A 744 18.05 43.25 179.46
N ARG A 745 19.27 43.79 179.32
CA ARG A 745 19.91 44.56 180.42
C ARG A 745 19.17 45.87 180.69
N SER A 746 18.78 46.60 179.64
CA SER A 746 17.97 47.81 179.79
C SER A 746 16.60 47.52 180.41
N GLU A 747 15.94 46.42 180.04
CA GLU A 747 14.70 45.95 180.69
C GLU A 747 14.95 45.56 182.15
N ARG A 748 15.97 44.76 182.47
CA ARG A 748 16.33 44.47 183.88
C ARG A 748 16.61 45.74 184.69
N GLN A 749 17.18 46.79 184.08
CA GLN A 749 17.34 48.08 184.75
C GLN A 749 16.01 48.84 184.90
N ARG A 750 15.07 48.72 183.96
CA ARG A 750 13.70 49.22 184.10
C ARG A 750 12.98 48.45 185.21
N ASP A 751 13.11 47.14 185.26
CA ASP A 751 12.54 46.29 186.32
C ASP A 751 13.15 46.59 187.68
N LYS A 752 14.47 46.76 187.80
CA LYS A 752 15.10 47.23 189.04
C LYS A 752 14.59 48.61 189.46
N ARG A 753 14.33 49.52 188.52
CA ARG A 753 13.70 50.81 188.82
C ARG A 753 12.25 50.63 189.30
N ARG A 754 11.48 49.75 188.64
CA ARG A 754 10.12 49.37 189.06
C ARG A 754 10.11 48.71 190.44
N GLU A 755 11.04 47.81 190.74
CA GLU A 755 11.20 47.18 192.05
C GLU A 755 11.60 48.19 193.13
N LYS A 756 12.51 49.13 192.83
CA LYS A 756 12.84 50.22 193.78
C LYS A 756 11.63 51.11 194.07
N LEU A 757 10.87 51.48 193.04
CA LEU A 757 9.60 52.20 193.21
C LEU A 757 8.62 51.36 194.03
N SER A 758 8.53 50.06 193.76
CA SER A 758 7.65 49.13 194.47
C SER A 758 8.03 48.96 195.94
N ARG A 759 9.33 48.92 196.28
CA ARG A 759 9.81 48.90 197.68
C ARG A 759 9.51 50.19 198.40
N LYS A 760 9.70 51.35 197.76
CA LYS A 760 9.29 52.64 198.34
C LYS A 760 7.77 52.72 198.56
N VAL A 761 6.98 52.15 197.65
CA VAL A 761 5.53 52.04 197.86
C VAL A 761 5.23 51.10 199.03
N ALA A 762 5.93 49.97 199.17
CA ALA A 762 5.77 49.04 200.28
C ALA A 762 6.19 49.62 201.65
N GLU A 763 7.17 50.53 201.71
CA GLU A 763 7.56 51.26 202.93
C GLU A 763 6.46 52.24 203.39
N VAL A 764 5.69 52.81 202.46
CA VAL A 764 4.59 53.73 202.77
C VAL A 764 3.29 52.96 203.05
N LEU A 765 3.13 51.78 202.45
CA LEU A 765 1.96 50.91 202.55
C LEU A 765 2.40 49.45 202.72
N PRO A 766 2.45 48.91 203.96
CA PRO A 766 2.94 47.56 204.24
C PRO A 766 2.19 46.44 203.50
N ASP A 767 0.92 46.68 203.15
CA ASP A 767 0.05 45.70 202.48
C ASP A 767 0.14 45.72 200.94
N PHE A 768 1.08 46.45 200.33
CA PHE A 768 1.18 46.54 198.86
C PHE A 768 1.97 45.38 198.24
N CYS A 769 1.27 44.34 197.75
CA CYS A 769 1.86 43.29 196.91
C CYS A 769 2.12 43.79 195.46
N SER A 770 3.38 43.82 195.05
CA SER A 770 3.83 44.41 193.77
C SER A 770 4.34 43.37 192.76
N ARG A 771 3.63 42.24 192.59
CA ARG A 771 3.80 41.34 191.43
C ARG A 771 2.56 40.46 191.23
N PRO A 772 1.95 40.46 190.03
CA PRO A 772 1.07 39.37 189.60
C PRO A 772 1.93 38.16 189.20
N THR A 773 1.52 36.97 189.64
CA THR A 773 1.94 35.69 189.05
C THR A 773 1.59 35.60 187.58
#